data_AF-N1W1P7-F1
#
_entry.id   AF-N1W1P7-F1
#
_cell.length_a   1.000
_cell.length_b   1.000
_cell.length_c   1.000
_cell.angle_alpha   90.00
_cell.angle_beta   90.00
_cell.angle_gamma   90.00
#
_symmetry.space_group_name_H-M   'P 1'
#
loop_
_entity.id
_entity.type
_entity.pdbx_description
1 polymer ?
#
loop_
_entity_poly.entity_id
_entity_poly.type
_entity_poly.pdbx_seq_one_letter_code
_entity_poly.pdbx_strand_id
1 'polypeptide(L)'
;MSRFQKNTLLTFSLLAFVAYAPLYYSIRNAIQKESLPVTYESADTVSFFSLGDFEIEGKISDPKTLELLTNLVDFEFKKLTGAVYLGRQSSLSIPKKNRSQFIFYGSFEWEEKGISFTPKLNSIEQKASFSGKSIFVPYEERGKLVSLMYQSLSHLLDETIRLHRLLKRSPEWKIPTQEEFLSESEFVRLSEYNPTLPQEERVSFLKSLEFPSEYLQFLKLNQSLEKRTEESFKDVWKTVGGNSNLSSYTRFFIAKSIAEFYFSKKEMSQVIEFASAARKEKEVSKSVFHSDYADTISLLGKAFVLEGKKEEAVYYLTSAKKLYETLGLLKDPSSIENSYFYGLLLYDLSQTELASYELSSIHGKLSSPMEQIYLDYNLAKIYYDLGRYDAAVSILQNQRKRIIEEGFPNHEIALYSYNLYGASLYKSGKWSVAKSIWEALVNAKAIYGIEEKPYHRYALFNLAVLTKLKNNPEQTEIFYKQYIRLSPYGQIVDLPSNDTFEIGKPIYPYTWEPQSQNTFVELEERTIRSYTGRYLFNGQEEEIRARTYENRLEDTNLFLDDLLNSKAFLSKPMSILRKTLFGDLKRFEKGNQIVFFDIGPALNHPEYPGVTSLAVAKHFSGMEVVLWELPGEVDLFLKKVKPELKDRLYSSPNIRILSADGVGEFQTLYTDPNNWILRNRPIPNLKGKTIIIRAANSIDIYEPYTKILPHFQNIGKELKSNPVLYFFNRSILLKPAGSEKFILIGNQSIRGFHHNFQSLDRNGEPPYSILPFTVSEEIYP
;
A
#
# COMPACT_ATOMS: atom_id res chain seq x y z
N MET A 1 20.00 44.44 -18.46
CA MET A 1 19.10 43.85 -19.49
C MET A 1 18.85 44.86 -20.60
N SER A 2 18.99 44.43 -21.85
CA SER A 2 18.63 45.23 -23.03
C SER A 2 17.11 45.49 -23.08
N ARG A 3 16.68 46.50 -23.85
CA ARG A 3 15.25 46.83 -24.02
C ARG A 3 14.44 45.65 -24.57
N PHE A 4 15.08 44.85 -25.43
CA PHE A 4 14.52 43.59 -25.93
C PHE A 4 14.32 42.59 -24.79
N GLN A 5 15.34 42.32 -23.95
CA GLN A 5 15.23 41.41 -22.81
C GLN A 5 14.16 41.84 -21.80
N LYS A 6 14.01 43.13 -21.53
CA LYS A 6 12.95 43.66 -20.66
C LYS A 6 11.56 43.45 -21.26
N ASN A 7 11.39 43.69 -22.56
CA ASN A 7 10.12 43.48 -23.23
C ASN A 7 9.78 41.99 -23.32
N THR A 8 10.75 41.13 -23.65
CA THR A 8 10.56 39.67 -23.64
C THR A 8 10.18 39.19 -22.24
N LEU A 9 10.86 39.64 -21.19
CA LEU A 9 10.51 39.32 -19.81
C LEU A 9 9.10 39.79 -19.46
N LEU A 10 8.74 41.03 -19.83
CA LEU A 10 7.41 41.60 -19.58
C LEU A 10 6.32 40.83 -20.33
N THR A 11 6.57 40.42 -21.57
CA THR A 11 5.64 39.60 -22.37
C THR A 11 5.50 38.20 -21.79
N PHE A 12 6.58 37.57 -21.32
CA PHE A 12 6.51 36.30 -20.60
C PHE A 12 5.77 36.43 -19.27
N SER A 13 5.98 37.52 -18.53
CA SER A 13 5.22 37.81 -17.31
C SER A 13 3.75 38.04 -17.60
N LEU A 14 3.40 38.78 -18.64
CA LEU A 14 2.01 39.01 -19.07
C LEU A 14 1.34 37.73 -19.56
N LEU A 15 2.02 36.89 -20.34
CA LEU A 15 1.53 35.58 -20.78
C LEU A 15 1.34 34.64 -19.58
N ALA A 16 2.25 34.66 -18.61
CA ALA A 16 2.05 33.96 -17.35
C ALA A 16 0.81 34.49 -16.62
N PHE A 17 0.65 35.81 -16.46
CA PHE A 17 -0.54 36.39 -15.82
C PHE A 17 -1.85 36.02 -16.53
N VAL A 18 -1.87 35.93 -17.87
CA VAL A 18 -3.05 35.51 -18.65
C VAL A 18 -3.33 34.01 -18.49
N ALA A 19 -2.31 33.15 -18.48
CA ALA A 19 -2.46 31.72 -18.22
C ALA A 19 -2.95 31.44 -16.77
N TYR A 20 -2.57 32.30 -15.83
CA TYR A 20 -2.99 32.23 -14.42
C TYR A 20 -4.33 32.93 -14.14
N ALA A 21 -4.93 33.66 -15.09
CA ALA A 21 -6.14 34.44 -14.84
C ALA A 21 -7.34 33.59 -14.35
N PRO A 22 -7.66 32.40 -14.92
CA PRO A 22 -8.77 31.58 -14.44
C PRO A 22 -8.56 31.07 -13.00
N LEU A 23 -7.33 30.68 -12.66
CA LEU A 23 -6.93 30.27 -11.32
C LEU A 23 -7.01 31.46 -10.35
N TYR A 24 -6.53 32.63 -10.76
CA TYR A 24 -6.58 33.86 -9.99
C TYR A 24 -8.02 34.32 -9.71
N TYR A 25 -8.92 34.28 -10.70
CA TYR A 25 -10.33 34.65 -10.51
C TYR A 25 -11.10 33.61 -9.68
N SER A 26 -10.82 32.32 -9.85
CA SER A 26 -11.41 31.25 -9.02
C SER A 26 -10.94 31.36 -7.57
N ILE A 27 -9.63 31.50 -7.34
CA ILE A 27 -9.04 31.76 -6.02
C ILE A 27 -9.60 33.06 -5.44
N ARG A 28 -9.72 34.15 -6.21
CA ARG A 28 -10.27 35.43 -5.73
C ARG A 28 -11.74 35.33 -5.31
N ASN A 29 -12.56 34.58 -6.04
CA ASN A 29 -13.98 34.38 -5.69
C ASN A 29 -14.16 33.44 -4.49
N ALA A 30 -13.30 32.42 -4.33
CA ALA A 30 -13.24 31.59 -3.12
C ALA A 30 -12.75 32.39 -1.90
N ILE A 31 -11.71 33.22 -2.08
CA ILE A 31 -11.18 34.16 -1.06
C ILE A 31 -12.26 35.13 -0.58
N GLN A 32 -13.20 35.56 -1.45
CA GLN A 32 -14.33 36.41 -1.03
C GLN A 32 -15.32 35.70 -0.09
N LYS A 33 -15.35 34.36 -0.04
CA LYS A 33 -16.24 33.58 0.82
C LYS A 33 -15.59 33.17 2.15
N GLU A 34 -14.27 32.90 2.17
CA GLU A 34 -13.51 32.56 3.38
C GLU A 34 -12.06 33.06 3.28
N SER A 35 -11.63 33.99 4.15
CA SER A 35 -10.24 34.44 4.23
C SER A 35 -9.51 33.77 5.41
N LEU A 36 -8.50 32.96 5.15
CA LEU A 36 -7.58 32.46 6.16
C LEU A 36 -6.81 33.65 6.72
N PRO A 37 -6.49 33.66 8.02
CA PRO A 37 -5.75 34.74 8.63
C PRO A 37 -4.37 34.89 7.97
N VAL A 38 -4.10 36.10 7.48
CA VAL A 38 -2.76 36.48 7.01
C VAL A 38 -1.87 36.68 8.23
N THR A 39 -0.83 35.84 8.34
CA THR A 39 0.20 36.00 9.36
C THR A 39 1.43 36.69 8.76
N TYR A 40 1.98 37.66 9.49
CA TYR A 40 3.26 38.31 9.17
C TYR A 40 4.46 37.57 9.78
N GLU A 41 4.21 36.40 10.38
CA GLU A 41 5.23 35.59 11.01
C GLU A 41 6.13 34.91 9.98
N SER A 42 7.41 34.81 10.33
CA SER A 42 8.43 34.17 9.51
C SER A 42 9.21 33.13 10.31
N ALA A 43 9.83 32.21 9.59
CA ALA A 43 10.79 31.25 10.12
C ALA A 43 11.92 31.88 10.95
N ASP A 44 12.25 33.14 10.64
CA ASP A 44 13.35 33.89 11.25
C ASP A 44 12.94 34.59 12.54
N THR A 45 11.66 34.93 12.71
CA THR A 45 11.14 35.64 13.88
C THR A 45 10.54 34.72 14.93
N VAL A 46 10.12 33.51 14.55
CA VAL A 46 9.43 32.56 15.44
C VAL A 46 10.37 31.43 15.86
N SER A 47 10.30 31.04 17.14
CA SER A 47 11.06 29.93 17.71
C SER A 47 10.41 28.58 17.38
N PHE A 48 11.21 27.67 16.84
CA PHE A 48 10.83 26.27 16.60
C PHE A 48 11.49 25.41 17.65
N PHE A 49 10.71 24.65 18.42
CA PHE A 49 11.28 23.81 19.48
C PHE A 49 10.59 22.47 19.64
N SER A 50 11.31 21.53 20.23
CA SER A 50 10.86 20.18 20.55
C SER A 50 11.28 19.78 21.96
N LEU A 51 10.63 18.75 22.50
CA LEU A 51 10.96 18.16 23.80
C LEU A 51 11.82 16.91 23.59
N GLY A 52 13.07 16.95 24.04
CA GLY A 52 13.97 15.82 24.11
C GLY A 52 13.71 14.94 25.32
N ASP A 53 14.50 13.88 25.45
CA ASP A 53 14.41 12.94 26.57
C ASP A 53 15.09 13.53 27.81
N PHE A 54 14.48 13.33 28.97
CA PHE A 54 15.03 13.78 30.24
C PHE A 54 16.12 12.82 30.75
N GLU A 55 17.16 13.38 31.36
CA GLU A 55 18.30 12.68 31.92
C GLU A 55 18.07 12.37 33.41
N ILE A 56 18.74 11.33 33.92
CA ILE A 56 18.70 10.95 35.33
C ILE A 56 20.11 11.06 35.90
N GLU A 57 20.31 11.93 36.87
CA GLU A 57 21.54 12.12 37.63
C GLU A 57 21.37 11.37 38.97
N GLY A 58 21.98 10.18 39.09
CA GLY A 58 21.90 9.35 40.31
C GLY A 58 21.68 7.86 40.05
N LYS A 59 21.63 7.08 41.14
CA LYS A 59 21.38 5.61 41.09
C LYS A 59 19.91 5.24 41.28
N ILE A 60 19.09 6.18 41.74
CA ILE A 60 17.68 5.98 42.06
C ILE A 60 16.85 6.84 41.11
N SER A 61 15.74 6.30 40.63
CA SER A 61 14.78 7.01 39.78
C SER A 61 13.40 6.41 39.93
N ASP A 62 12.38 7.21 39.64
CA ASP A 62 11.01 6.72 39.43
C ASP A 62 10.60 6.90 37.96
N PRO A 63 10.69 5.83 37.14
CA PRO A 63 10.36 5.88 35.72
C PRO A 63 8.91 6.29 35.44
N LYS A 64 7.97 5.90 36.31
CA LYS A 64 6.55 6.19 36.12
C LYS A 64 6.26 7.67 36.33
N THR A 65 6.83 8.25 37.39
CA THR A 65 6.78 9.68 37.65
C THR A 65 7.44 10.47 36.51
N LEU A 66 8.60 10.03 36.02
CA LEU A 66 9.29 10.69 34.91
C LEU A 66 8.44 10.68 33.62
N GLU A 67 7.81 9.55 33.30
CA GLU A 67 6.94 9.43 32.13
C GLU A 67 5.73 10.37 32.25
N LEU A 68 5.07 10.41 33.40
CA LEU A 68 3.95 11.33 33.65
C LEU A 68 4.38 12.79 33.48
N LEU A 69 5.50 13.20 34.08
CA LEU A 69 6.03 14.56 33.96
C LEU A 69 6.32 14.92 32.50
N THR A 70 6.92 14.01 31.76
CA THR A 70 7.19 14.18 30.33
C THR A 70 5.90 14.34 29.54
N ASN A 71 4.84 13.58 29.87
CA ASN A 71 3.53 13.66 29.22
C ASN A 71 2.81 14.98 29.52
N LEU A 72 2.86 15.44 30.78
CA LEU A 72 2.26 16.70 31.20
C LEU A 72 2.97 17.91 30.57
N VAL A 73 4.31 17.93 30.58
CA VAL A 73 5.08 19.02 29.95
C VAL A 73 4.85 19.07 28.44
N ASP A 74 4.83 17.91 27.75
CA ASP A 74 4.48 17.83 26.33
C ASP A 74 3.06 18.38 26.06
N PHE A 75 2.09 18.01 26.89
CA PHE A 75 0.71 18.48 26.79
C PHE A 75 0.60 19.99 26.96
N GLU A 76 1.30 20.59 27.91
CA GLU A 76 1.29 22.06 28.08
C GLU A 76 2.00 22.80 26.94
N PHE A 77 3.10 22.25 26.41
CA PHE A 77 3.76 22.85 25.25
C PHE A 77 2.87 22.84 23.99
N LYS A 78 1.96 21.88 23.85
CA LYS A 78 0.98 21.85 22.75
C LYS A 78 -0.07 22.97 22.81
N LYS A 79 -0.29 23.57 23.99
CA LYS A 79 -1.24 24.68 24.18
C LYS A 79 -0.65 26.06 23.83
N LEU A 80 0.65 26.11 23.54
CA LEU A 80 1.39 27.35 23.35
C LEU A 80 0.98 28.13 22.10
N THR A 81 1.12 29.45 22.22
CA THR A 81 0.94 30.42 21.14
C THR A 81 2.22 31.25 21.00
N GLY A 82 2.37 31.95 19.88
CA GLY A 82 3.54 32.78 19.64
C GLY A 82 4.83 32.03 19.23
N ALA A 83 4.80 30.69 19.24
CA ALA A 83 5.91 29.82 18.82
C ALA A 83 5.42 28.50 18.20
N VAL A 84 6.34 27.72 17.62
CA VAL A 84 6.02 26.44 16.98
C VAL A 84 6.61 25.29 17.80
N TYR A 85 5.76 24.63 18.58
CA TYR A 85 6.11 23.38 19.24
C TYR A 85 5.89 22.21 18.27
N LEU A 86 6.98 21.53 17.89
CA LEU A 86 6.92 20.47 16.90
C LEU A 86 6.48 19.13 17.50
N GLY A 87 6.63 18.95 18.82
CA GLY A 87 6.36 17.71 19.55
C GLY A 87 7.61 17.12 20.20
N ARG A 88 7.50 15.85 20.64
CA ARG A 88 8.63 15.11 21.21
C ARG A 88 9.64 14.72 20.15
N GLN A 89 10.91 15.01 20.42
CA GLN A 89 12.02 14.76 19.50
C GLN A 89 12.06 13.32 19.02
N SER A 90 11.78 12.34 19.88
CA SER A 90 11.77 10.92 19.53
C SER A 90 10.70 10.55 18.48
N SER A 91 9.54 11.22 18.48
CA SER A 91 8.42 10.94 17.58
C SER A 91 8.37 11.80 16.31
N LEU A 92 9.23 12.81 16.16
CA LEU A 92 9.23 13.69 15.00
C LEU A 92 9.75 13.03 13.72
N SER A 93 9.15 13.44 12.59
CA SER A 93 9.70 13.21 11.26
C SER A 93 11.08 13.85 11.12
N ILE A 94 11.94 13.32 10.24
CA ILE A 94 13.27 13.88 9.99
C ILE A 94 13.20 15.39 9.62
N PRO A 95 12.28 15.84 8.74
CA PRO A 95 12.10 17.26 8.45
C PRO A 95 11.76 18.11 9.69
N LYS A 96 10.86 17.63 10.56
CA LYS A 96 10.54 18.34 11.81
C LYS A 96 11.72 18.34 12.77
N LYS A 97 12.46 17.24 12.92
CA LYS A 97 13.71 17.19 13.72
C LYS A 97 14.74 18.21 13.25
N ASN A 98 14.94 18.30 11.93
CA ASN A 98 15.86 19.26 11.34
C ASN A 98 15.37 20.71 11.45
N ARG A 99 14.07 20.90 11.69
CA ARG A 99 13.46 22.22 11.85
C ARG A 99 13.50 22.72 13.29
N SER A 100 13.56 21.84 14.29
CA SER A 100 13.77 22.21 15.69
C SER A 100 15.03 23.07 15.81
N GLN A 101 14.89 24.29 16.32
CA GLN A 101 16.03 25.17 16.61
C GLN A 101 16.51 25.00 18.05
N PHE A 102 15.56 24.69 18.93
CA PHE A 102 15.77 24.48 20.34
C PHE A 102 15.22 23.11 20.73
N ILE A 103 15.98 22.35 21.50
CA ILE A 103 15.54 21.08 22.06
C ILE A 103 15.58 21.22 23.57
N PHE A 104 14.41 21.23 24.20
CA PHE A 104 14.28 21.24 25.65
C PHE A 104 14.55 19.85 26.20
N TYR A 105 15.32 19.79 27.28
CA TYR A 105 15.51 18.59 28.08
C TYR A 105 15.86 19.03 29.50
N GLY A 106 16.39 18.14 30.31
CA GLY A 106 16.78 18.46 31.68
C GLY A 106 17.20 17.21 32.41
N SER A 107 17.88 17.40 33.53
CA SER A 107 18.31 16.31 34.39
C SER A 107 17.54 16.29 35.70
N PHE A 108 17.16 15.09 36.11
CA PHE A 108 16.50 14.82 37.38
C PHE A 108 17.43 14.12 38.34
N GLU A 109 17.46 14.57 39.59
CA GLU A 109 18.11 13.90 40.70
C GLU A 109 17.05 13.60 41.78
N TRP A 110 16.89 12.31 42.12
CA TRP A 110 16.01 11.88 43.21
C TRP A 110 16.79 11.92 44.52
N GLU A 111 16.41 12.85 45.38
CA GLU A 111 17.02 13.06 46.68
C GLU A 111 16.16 12.46 47.80
N GLU A 112 16.72 12.38 49.01
CA GLU A 112 16.02 11.82 50.19
C GLU A 112 14.73 12.57 50.53
N LYS A 113 14.70 13.90 50.31
CA LYS A 113 13.59 14.77 50.73
C LYS A 113 12.76 15.34 49.56
N GLY A 114 13.16 15.08 48.31
CA GLY A 114 12.50 15.66 47.16
C GLY A 114 13.17 15.33 45.83
N ILE A 115 12.78 16.06 44.79
CA ILE A 115 13.28 15.91 43.43
C ILE A 115 13.92 17.23 43.00
N SER A 116 15.17 17.15 42.54
CA SER A 116 15.85 18.25 41.87
C SER A 116 15.71 18.13 40.36
N PHE A 117 15.35 19.22 39.68
CA PHE A 117 15.32 19.30 38.22
C PHE A 117 16.19 20.45 37.73
N THR A 118 17.12 20.14 36.83
CA THR A 118 17.93 21.13 36.15
C THR A 118 17.45 21.26 34.70
N PRO A 119 16.83 22.38 34.29
CA PRO A 119 16.40 22.59 32.91
C PRO A 119 17.62 22.72 32.00
N LYS A 120 17.56 22.07 30.84
CA LYS A 120 18.61 22.15 29.83
C LYS A 120 17.99 22.47 28.46
N LEU A 121 18.76 23.17 27.64
CA LEU A 121 18.34 23.62 26.32
C LEU A 121 19.49 23.44 25.33
N ASN A 122 19.27 22.64 24.30
CA ASN A 122 20.22 22.53 23.19
C ASN A 122 19.79 23.49 22.07
N SER A 123 20.68 24.42 21.69
CA SER A 123 20.50 25.30 20.52
C SER A 123 21.26 24.73 19.33
N ILE A 124 20.52 24.28 18.32
CA ILE A 124 21.10 23.68 17.11
C ILE A 124 21.89 24.73 16.31
N GLU A 125 21.36 25.94 16.21
CA GLU A 125 21.98 27.04 15.47
C GLU A 125 23.32 27.44 16.09
N GLN A 126 23.39 27.52 17.42
CA GLN A 126 24.61 27.88 18.14
C GLN A 126 25.55 26.70 18.38
N LYS A 127 25.10 25.46 18.13
CA LYS A 127 25.80 24.22 18.48
C LYS A 127 26.25 24.20 19.95
N ALA A 128 25.37 24.67 20.84
CA ALA A 128 25.65 24.86 22.25
C ALA A 128 24.49 24.36 23.11
N SER A 129 24.82 23.85 24.29
CA SER A 129 23.85 23.50 25.32
C SER A 129 23.94 24.49 26.48
N PHE A 130 22.77 24.91 26.97
CA PHE A 130 22.61 25.81 28.09
C PHE A 130 21.89 25.09 29.23
N SER A 131 22.31 25.37 30.46
CA SER A 131 21.67 24.84 31.66
C SER A 131 21.15 26.01 32.49
N GLY A 132 19.90 25.91 32.94
CA GLY A 132 19.34 26.86 33.87
C GLY A 132 19.65 26.50 35.32
N LYS A 133 19.09 27.27 36.26
CA LYS A 133 19.22 27.01 37.69
C LYS A 133 18.43 25.76 38.08
N SER A 134 19.05 24.88 38.86
CA SER A 134 18.37 23.71 39.44
C SER A 134 17.26 24.16 40.41
N ILE A 135 16.10 23.50 40.30
CA ILE A 135 14.95 23.68 41.19
C ILE A 135 14.75 22.42 42.04
N PHE A 136 14.65 22.60 43.36
CA PHE A 136 14.35 21.51 44.30
C PHE A 136 12.89 21.58 44.72
N VAL A 137 12.19 20.44 44.65
CA VAL A 137 10.79 20.31 45.05
C VAL A 137 10.63 19.18 46.07
N PRO A 138 10.17 19.46 47.30
CA PRO A 138 9.88 18.41 48.29
C PRO A 138 8.83 17.42 47.78
N TYR A 139 8.89 16.15 48.23
CA TYR A 139 7.92 15.13 47.79
C TYR A 139 6.46 15.52 48.08
N GLU A 140 6.22 16.20 49.19
CA GLU A 140 4.90 16.73 49.61
C GLU A 140 4.35 17.79 48.61
N GLU A 141 5.22 18.40 47.81
CA GLU A 141 4.86 19.45 46.84
C GLU A 141 5.06 19.01 45.38
N ARG A 142 5.29 17.72 45.12
CA ARG A 142 5.62 17.21 43.77
C ARG A 142 4.56 17.50 42.70
N GLY A 143 3.30 17.76 43.08
CA GLY A 143 2.27 18.23 42.15
C GLY A 143 2.62 19.56 41.46
N LYS A 144 3.44 20.40 42.10
CA LYS A 144 3.90 21.69 41.54
C LYS A 144 5.02 21.53 40.51
N LEU A 145 5.62 20.35 40.40
CA LEU A 145 6.82 20.11 39.61
C LEU A 145 6.63 20.44 38.13
N VAL A 146 5.45 20.16 37.54
CA VAL A 146 5.17 20.48 36.13
C VAL A 146 5.20 21.99 35.88
N SER A 147 4.54 22.79 36.72
CA SER A 147 4.53 24.25 36.59
C SER A 147 5.94 24.82 36.75
N LEU A 148 6.71 24.34 37.74
CA LEU A 148 8.09 24.79 37.97
C LEU A 148 9.04 24.36 36.84
N MET A 149 8.91 23.14 36.31
CA MET A 149 9.65 22.69 35.14
C MET A 149 9.33 23.55 33.92
N TYR A 150 8.05 23.79 33.66
CA TYR A 150 7.61 24.62 32.53
C TYR A 150 8.14 26.05 32.65
N GLN A 151 8.05 26.66 33.84
CA GLN A 151 8.60 27.98 34.13
C GLN A 151 10.12 28.04 33.96
N SER A 152 10.84 27.03 34.45
CA SER A 152 12.30 26.99 34.37
C SER A 152 12.80 26.78 32.93
N LEU A 153 12.13 25.94 32.14
CA LEU A 153 12.42 25.74 30.71
C LEU A 153 12.09 26.99 29.87
N SER A 154 10.93 27.60 30.11
CA SER A 154 10.53 28.83 29.41
C SER A 154 11.47 29.99 29.71
N HIS A 155 11.81 30.20 30.98
CA HIS A 155 12.81 31.19 31.39
C HIS A 155 14.17 30.94 30.71
N LEU A 156 14.63 29.69 30.67
CA LEU A 156 15.90 29.34 30.04
C LEU A 156 15.91 29.71 28.55
N LEU A 157 14.81 29.50 27.82
CA LEU A 157 14.71 29.90 26.43
C LEU A 157 14.72 31.42 26.27
N ASP A 158 13.92 32.15 27.06
CA ASP A 158 13.87 33.61 26.99
C ASP A 158 15.21 34.25 27.32
N GLU A 159 15.89 33.73 28.34
CA GLU A 159 17.23 34.15 28.70
C GLU A 159 18.25 33.83 27.59
N THR A 160 18.16 32.64 26.99
CA THR A 160 19.03 32.25 25.88
C THR A 160 18.84 33.17 24.67
N ILE A 161 17.59 33.47 24.28
CA ILE A 161 17.26 34.39 23.20
C ILE A 161 17.83 35.78 23.49
N ARG A 162 17.61 36.29 24.71
CA ARG A 162 18.06 37.62 25.14
C ARG A 162 19.58 37.75 25.18
N LEU A 163 20.27 36.82 25.86
CA LEU A 163 21.72 36.87 26.06
C LEU A 163 22.50 36.70 24.76
N HIS A 164 22.01 35.86 23.85
CA HIS A 164 22.67 35.57 22.58
C HIS A 164 22.14 36.44 21.42
N ARG A 165 21.30 37.45 21.72
CA ARG A 165 20.77 38.43 20.76
C ARG A 165 20.14 37.77 19.53
N LEU A 166 19.41 36.68 19.74
CA LEU A 166 18.71 35.99 18.66
C LEU A 166 17.56 36.86 18.17
N LEU A 167 17.32 36.90 16.85
CA LEU A 167 16.19 37.65 16.25
C LEU A 167 14.82 36.97 16.47
N LYS A 168 14.75 36.02 17.39
CA LYS A 168 13.55 35.26 17.75
C LYS A 168 12.77 36.03 18.81
N ARG A 169 11.45 36.11 18.66
CA ARG A 169 10.59 36.58 19.76
C ARG A 169 10.41 35.47 20.80
N SER A 170 10.23 35.87 22.05
CA SER A 170 9.80 34.97 23.12
C SER A 170 8.40 34.41 22.81
N PRO A 171 8.15 33.11 23.07
CA PRO A 171 6.82 32.53 23.00
C PRO A 171 5.84 33.22 23.97
N GLU A 172 4.54 33.16 23.67
CA GLU A 172 3.52 33.55 24.64
C GLU A 172 3.28 32.37 25.60
N TRP A 173 4.01 32.39 26.71
CA TRP A 173 3.91 31.34 27.72
C TRP A 173 2.55 31.36 28.42
N LYS A 174 1.83 30.25 28.33
CA LYS A 174 0.68 29.99 29.20
C LYS A 174 1.16 29.14 30.35
N ILE A 175 1.72 29.81 31.35
CA ILE A 175 2.22 29.15 32.54
C ILE A 175 1.01 28.61 33.32
N PRO A 176 0.86 27.28 33.42
CA PRO A 176 -0.20 26.69 34.22
C PRO A 176 -0.03 27.10 35.69
N THR A 177 -1.14 27.48 36.33
CA THR A 177 -1.11 27.87 37.74
C THR A 177 -0.74 26.66 38.61
N GLN A 178 -0.14 26.90 39.77
CA GLN A 178 0.20 25.80 40.69
C GLN A 178 -1.06 25.08 41.22
N GLU A 179 -2.23 25.73 41.14
CA GLU A 179 -3.55 25.20 41.52
C GLU A 179 -4.23 24.43 40.38
N GLU A 180 -3.86 24.69 39.11
CA GLU A 180 -4.34 23.97 37.93
C GLU A 180 -3.76 22.56 37.82
N PHE A 181 -2.65 22.29 38.50
CA PHE A 181 -2.08 20.96 38.57
C PHE A 181 -2.47 20.21 39.82
N LEU A 182 -2.54 18.91 39.57
CA LEU A 182 -2.76 17.80 40.46
C LEU A 182 -2.42 18.14 41.91
N SER A 183 -3.43 18.08 42.79
CA SER A 183 -3.15 17.89 44.22
C SER A 183 -2.16 16.72 44.36
N GLU A 184 -1.33 16.70 45.40
CA GLU A 184 -0.29 15.67 45.51
C GLU A 184 -0.86 14.26 45.27
N SER A 185 -2.07 14.00 45.79
CA SER A 185 -2.82 12.77 45.59
C SER A 185 -3.20 12.49 44.13
N GLU A 186 -3.64 13.50 43.37
CA GLU A 186 -3.91 13.36 41.94
C GLU A 186 -2.62 13.02 41.17
N PHE A 187 -1.49 13.64 41.51
CA PHE A 187 -0.20 13.38 40.87
C PHE A 187 0.24 11.93 41.09
N VAL A 188 0.23 11.48 42.35
CA VAL A 188 0.59 10.09 42.68
C VAL A 188 -0.30 9.13 41.93
N ARG A 189 -1.61 9.31 41.99
CA ARG A 189 -2.54 8.39 41.33
C ARG A 189 -2.34 8.39 39.82
N LEU A 190 -2.19 9.53 39.18
CA LEU A 190 -1.93 9.57 37.73
C LEU A 190 -0.60 8.96 37.31
N SER A 191 0.42 8.95 38.18
CA SER A 191 1.71 8.32 37.88
C SER A 191 1.58 6.79 37.74
N GLU A 192 0.53 6.20 38.30
CA GLU A 192 0.23 4.78 38.13
C GLU A 192 -0.41 4.45 36.77
N TYR A 193 -0.86 5.47 36.01
CA TYR A 193 -1.43 5.26 34.68
C TYR A 193 -0.37 4.71 33.73
N ASN A 194 -0.65 3.53 33.18
CA ASN A 194 0.20 2.91 32.18
C ASN A 194 -0.54 2.82 30.83
N PRO A 195 -0.08 3.54 29.79
CA PRO A 195 -0.70 3.52 28.47
C PRO A 195 -0.57 2.17 27.75
N THR A 196 0.32 1.27 28.21
CA THR A 196 0.51 -0.07 27.61
C THR A 196 -0.47 -1.12 28.11
N LEU A 197 -1.31 -0.80 29.10
CA LEU A 197 -2.31 -1.75 29.62
C LEU A 197 -3.47 -1.98 28.64
N PRO A 198 -4.16 -3.12 28.73
CA PRO A 198 -5.38 -3.38 27.97
C PRO A 198 -6.41 -2.25 28.12
N GLN A 199 -7.20 -2.01 27.06
CA GLN A 199 -8.14 -0.89 27.01
C GLN A 199 -9.13 -0.88 28.18
N GLU A 200 -9.64 -2.04 28.59
CA GLU A 200 -10.61 -2.16 29.69
C GLU A 200 -10.01 -1.73 31.03
N GLU A 201 -8.76 -2.13 31.30
CA GLU A 201 -8.03 -1.76 32.50
C GLU A 201 -7.75 -0.25 32.54
N ARG A 202 -7.32 0.34 31.41
CA ARG A 202 -7.11 1.79 31.29
C ARG A 202 -8.41 2.57 31.52
N VAL A 203 -9.53 2.10 30.97
CA VAL A 203 -10.85 2.72 31.15
C VAL A 203 -11.30 2.63 32.61
N SER A 204 -11.15 1.47 33.25
CA SER A 204 -11.50 1.28 34.66
C SER A 204 -10.68 2.20 35.56
N PHE A 205 -9.37 2.25 35.32
CA PHE A 205 -8.45 3.11 36.04
C PHE A 205 -8.82 4.60 35.91
N LEU A 206 -8.97 5.11 34.67
CA LEU A 206 -9.31 6.51 34.45
C LEU A 206 -10.68 6.88 35.02
N LYS A 207 -11.65 5.96 35.04
CA LYS A 207 -12.95 6.16 35.70
C LYS A 207 -12.85 6.29 37.21
N SER A 208 -11.88 5.63 37.84
CA SER A 208 -11.65 5.70 39.29
C SER A 208 -11.04 7.04 39.77
N LEU A 209 -10.65 7.90 38.82
CA LEU A 209 -10.06 9.21 39.08
C LEU A 209 -11.12 10.30 38.90
N GLU A 210 -11.42 11.03 39.97
CA GLU A 210 -12.38 12.16 40.00
C GLU A 210 -11.65 13.46 40.31
N PHE A 211 -10.80 13.90 39.39
CA PHE A 211 -10.05 15.12 39.55
C PHE A 211 -10.36 16.15 38.45
N PRO A 212 -10.24 17.46 38.73
CA PRO A 212 -10.68 18.50 37.80
C PRO A 212 -9.68 18.79 36.67
N SER A 213 -8.46 18.23 36.71
CA SER A 213 -7.40 18.60 35.76
C SER A 213 -7.79 18.37 34.30
N GLU A 214 -7.42 19.32 33.45
CA GLU A 214 -7.68 19.23 32.02
C GLU A 214 -6.96 18.01 31.41
N TYR A 215 -5.76 17.67 31.90
CA TYR A 215 -5.00 16.53 31.40
C TYR A 215 -5.71 15.20 31.65
N LEU A 216 -6.30 14.98 32.83
CA LEU A 216 -7.12 13.80 33.08
C LEU A 216 -8.34 13.74 32.15
N GLN A 217 -9.02 14.88 31.95
CA GLN A 217 -10.12 14.96 31.00
C GLN A 217 -9.67 14.63 29.58
N PHE A 218 -8.51 15.15 29.15
CA PHE A 218 -7.89 14.84 27.86
C PHE A 218 -7.60 13.34 27.72
N LEU A 219 -7.04 12.69 28.74
CA LEU A 219 -6.81 11.23 28.73
C LEU A 219 -8.11 10.44 28.60
N LYS A 220 -9.16 10.82 29.35
CA LYS A 220 -10.50 10.20 29.25
C LYS A 220 -11.08 10.34 27.84
N LEU A 221 -10.98 11.53 27.24
CA LEU A 221 -11.47 11.79 25.88
C LEU A 221 -10.68 11.00 24.84
N ASN A 222 -9.34 11.01 24.93
CA ASN A 222 -8.47 10.25 24.04
C ASN A 222 -8.75 8.75 24.12
N GLN A 223 -8.98 8.23 25.33
CA GLN A 223 -9.37 6.83 25.54
C GLN A 223 -10.70 6.47 24.88
N SER A 224 -11.65 7.40 24.85
CA SER A 224 -12.91 7.22 24.11
C SER A 224 -12.69 7.28 22.59
N LEU A 225 -11.81 8.15 22.09
CA LEU A 225 -11.45 8.20 20.66
C LEU A 225 -10.82 6.89 20.15
N GLU A 226 -10.06 6.17 20.99
CA GLU A 226 -9.44 4.89 20.62
C GLU A 226 -10.45 3.81 20.20
N LYS A 227 -11.72 3.89 20.63
CA LYS A 227 -12.77 2.97 20.17
C LYS A 227 -13.00 3.04 18.66
N ARG A 228 -12.70 4.20 18.04
CA ARG A 228 -12.88 4.45 16.60
C ARG A 228 -14.27 4.07 16.08
N THR A 229 -15.31 4.37 16.85
CA THR A 229 -16.72 4.20 16.46
C THR A 229 -17.44 5.54 16.37
N GLU A 230 -18.41 5.66 15.47
CA GLU A 230 -19.21 6.88 15.31
C GLU A 230 -19.91 7.30 16.60
N GLU A 231 -20.48 6.35 17.34
CA GLU A 231 -21.16 6.61 18.61
C GLU A 231 -20.20 7.24 19.62
N SER A 232 -18.98 6.67 19.75
CA SER A 232 -17.94 7.22 20.62
C SER A 232 -17.57 8.64 20.23
N PHE A 233 -17.41 8.92 18.93
CA PHE A 233 -17.08 10.26 18.44
C PHE A 233 -18.20 11.28 18.66
N LYS A 234 -19.46 10.89 18.45
CA LYS A 234 -20.62 11.75 18.74
C LYS A 234 -20.69 12.11 20.22
N ASP A 235 -20.48 11.15 21.11
CA ASP A 235 -20.53 11.40 22.56
C ASP A 235 -19.35 12.23 23.05
N VAL A 236 -18.15 11.95 22.54
CA VAL A 236 -16.97 12.79 22.79
C VAL A 236 -17.21 14.22 22.30
N TRP A 237 -17.74 14.40 21.09
CA TRP A 237 -18.00 15.73 20.55
C TRP A 237 -19.10 16.49 21.30
N LYS A 238 -20.15 15.83 21.79
CA LYS A 238 -21.15 16.48 22.68
C LYS A 238 -20.53 17.08 23.94
N THR A 239 -19.49 16.42 24.46
CA THR A 239 -18.80 16.83 25.70
C THR A 239 -17.81 17.97 25.44
N VAL A 240 -17.24 18.03 24.23
CA VAL A 240 -16.13 18.92 23.87
C VAL A 240 -16.60 20.14 23.05
N GLY A 241 -17.58 19.95 22.18
CA GLY A 241 -18.11 20.96 21.26
C GLY A 241 -18.70 22.14 22.01
N GLY A 242 -18.02 23.29 21.94
CA GLY A 242 -18.44 24.52 22.64
C GLY A 242 -18.17 24.53 24.15
N ASN A 243 -17.46 23.54 24.70
CA ASN A 243 -17.10 23.53 26.11
C ASN A 243 -15.96 24.53 26.38
N SER A 244 -16.27 25.65 27.03
CA SER A 244 -15.32 26.72 27.35
C SER A 244 -14.29 26.34 28.41
N ASN A 245 -14.52 25.26 29.18
CA ASN A 245 -13.61 24.83 30.25
C ASN A 245 -12.40 24.04 29.71
N LEU A 246 -12.46 23.60 28.46
CA LEU A 246 -11.32 22.94 27.79
C LEU A 246 -10.45 23.99 27.08
N SER A 247 -9.16 23.72 26.96
CA SER A 247 -8.29 24.58 26.14
C SER A 247 -8.66 24.46 24.65
N SER A 248 -8.34 25.51 23.89
CA SER A 248 -8.47 25.46 22.42
C SER A 248 -7.66 24.32 21.80
N TYR A 249 -6.54 23.92 22.42
CA TYR A 249 -5.76 22.78 21.96
C TYR A 249 -6.55 21.46 22.10
N THR A 250 -7.17 21.23 23.26
CA THR A 250 -7.97 20.01 23.48
C THR A 250 -9.13 19.94 22.49
N ARG A 251 -9.90 21.03 22.31
CA ARG A 251 -11.00 21.06 21.32
C ARG A 251 -10.49 20.84 19.89
N PHE A 252 -9.37 21.48 19.52
CA PHE A 252 -8.70 21.28 18.25
C PHE A 252 -8.32 19.80 18.01
N PHE A 253 -7.63 19.19 18.97
CA PHE A 253 -7.12 17.81 18.86
C PHE A 253 -8.25 16.81 18.65
N ILE A 254 -9.33 16.94 19.45
CA ILE A 254 -10.50 16.08 19.32
C ILE A 254 -11.16 16.26 17.95
N ALA A 255 -11.42 17.50 17.53
CA ALA A 255 -12.02 17.78 16.22
C ALA A 255 -11.17 17.23 15.06
N LYS A 256 -9.85 17.44 15.09
CA LYS A 256 -8.93 16.91 14.08
C LYS A 256 -8.93 15.39 14.05
N SER A 257 -8.91 14.74 15.21
CA SER A 257 -8.92 13.27 15.33
C SER A 257 -10.21 12.65 14.76
N ILE A 258 -11.36 13.28 15.03
CA ILE A 258 -12.66 12.86 14.46
C ILE A 258 -12.65 13.06 12.93
N ALA A 259 -12.12 14.18 12.44
CA ALA A 259 -12.00 14.44 11.00
C ALA A 259 -11.12 13.40 10.29
N GLU A 260 -9.96 13.06 10.87
CA GLU A 260 -9.07 12.02 10.33
C GLU A 260 -9.72 10.64 10.30
N PHE A 261 -10.54 10.31 11.31
CA PHE A 261 -11.34 9.08 11.29
C PHE A 261 -12.32 9.07 10.12
N TYR A 262 -13.12 10.12 9.96
CA TYR A 262 -14.08 10.18 8.85
C TYR A 262 -13.40 10.21 7.48
N PHE A 263 -12.18 10.76 7.39
CA PHE A 263 -11.38 10.73 6.18
C PHE A 263 -11.00 9.30 5.80
N SER A 264 -10.60 8.48 6.79
CA SER A 264 -10.34 7.05 6.58
C SER A 264 -11.58 6.25 6.16
N LYS A 265 -12.78 6.71 6.54
CA LYS A 265 -14.08 6.14 6.14
C LYS A 265 -14.59 6.66 4.80
N LYS A 266 -13.89 7.62 4.19
CA LYS A 266 -14.27 8.29 2.95
C LYS A 266 -15.58 9.12 3.05
N GLU A 267 -15.93 9.58 4.26
CA GLU A 267 -17.12 10.41 4.52
C GLU A 267 -16.80 11.91 4.49
N MET A 268 -16.59 12.46 3.29
CA MET A 268 -15.99 13.80 3.12
C MET A 268 -16.79 14.93 3.78
N SER A 269 -18.12 14.84 3.83
CA SER A 269 -18.95 15.86 4.48
C SER A 269 -18.67 15.99 5.98
N GLN A 270 -18.46 14.88 6.69
CA GLN A 270 -18.09 14.87 8.11
C GLN A 270 -16.65 15.36 8.31
N VAL A 271 -15.73 14.99 7.41
CA VAL A 271 -14.36 15.53 7.43
C VAL A 271 -14.38 17.05 7.36
N ILE A 272 -15.15 17.62 6.43
CA ILE A 272 -15.25 19.07 6.23
C ILE A 272 -15.79 19.75 7.49
N GLU A 273 -16.83 19.20 8.11
CA GLU A 273 -17.41 19.73 9.35
C GLU A 273 -16.36 19.78 10.48
N PHE A 274 -15.75 18.64 10.81
CA PHE A 274 -14.85 18.54 11.95
C PHE A 274 -13.49 19.19 11.71
N ALA A 275 -12.94 19.12 10.50
CA ALA A 275 -11.70 19.83 10.17
C ALA A 275 -11.92 21.35 10.16
N SER A 276 -13.10 21.83 9.78
CA SER A 276 -13.46 23.26 9.91
C SER A 276 -13.55 23.69 11.37
N ALA A 277 -14.11 22.84 12.25
CA ALA A 277 -14.11 23.08 13.69
C ALA A 277 -12.69 23.14 14.27
N ALA A 278 -11.83 22.19 13.90
CA ALA A 278 -10.42 22.19 14.29
C ALA A 278 -9.69 23.46 13.82
N ARG A 279 -9.89 23.85 12.56
CA ARG A 279 -9.33 25.09 11.99
C ARG A 279 -9.71 26.31 12.84
N LYS A 280 -11.00 26.47 13.15
CA LYS A 280 -11.51 27.60 13.94
C LYS A 280 -10.86 27.71 15.31
N GLU A 281 -10.60 26.60 16.00
CA GLU A 281 -9.93 26.61 17.31
C GLU A 281 -8.50 27.16 17.24
N LYS A 282 -7.75 26.83 16.18
CA LYS A 282 -6.41 27.40 15.94
C LYS A 282 -6.48 28.89 15.58
N GLU A 283 -7.50 29.33 14.86
CA GLU A 283 -7.73 30.74 14.53
C GLU A 283 -8.10 31.56 15.78
N VAL A 284 -9.02 31.07 16.61
CA VAL A 284 -9.42 31.68 17.89
C VAL A 284 -8.23 31.81 18.84
N SER A 285 -7.39 30.78 18.90
CA SER A 285 -6.16 30.81 19.71
C SER A 285 -4.99 31.55 19.06
N LYS A 286 -5.16 32.11 17.84
CA LYS A 286 -4.10 32.78 17.06
C LYS A 286 -2.87 31.88 16.78
N SER A 287 -3.04 30.57 16.83
CA SER A 287 -2.00 29.54 16.57
C SER A 287 -2.02 29.09 15.10
N VAL A 288 -1.99 30.05 14.17
CA VAL A 288 -2.19 29.81 12.73
C VAL A 288 -0.87 29.59 11.98
N PHE A 289 0.24 30.11 12.51
CA PHE A 289 1.59 29.80 12.01
C PHE A 289 2.10 28.52 12.69
N HIS A 290 1.51 27.37 12.35
CA HIS A 290 1.84 26.10 12.98
C HIS A 290 1.65 24.93 12.01
N SER A 291 2.44 23.85 12.14
CA SER A 291 2.29 22.67 11.26
C SER A 291 0.92 22.03 11.42
N ASP A 292 0.40 21.94 12.64
CA ASP A 292 -0.97 21.47 12.91
C ASP A 292 -2.04 22.20 12.12
N TYR A 293 -1.91 23.53 11.98
CA TYR A 293 -2.85 24.33 11.21
C TYR A 293 -2.74 24.00 9.73
N ALA A 294 -1.51 23.90 9.21
CA ALA A 294 -1.23 23.47 7.84
C ALA A 294 -1.79 22.07 7.53
N ASP A 295 -1.64 21.12 8.45
CA ASP A 295 -2.19 19.76 8.35
C ASP A 295 -3.73 19.81 8.27
N THR A 296 -4.37 20.63 9.10
CA THR A 296 -5.84 20.75 9.13
C THR A 296 -6.40 21.38 7.86
N ILE A 297 -5.80 22.46 7.36
CA ILE A 297 -6.26 23.06 6.10
C ILE A 297 -5.90 22.17 4.89
N SER A 298 -4.80 21.41 4.95
CA SER A 298 -4.51 20.35 3.97
C SER A 298 -5.62 19.30 3.98
N LEU A 299 -6.04 18.81 5.16
CA LEU A 299 -7.12 17.84 5.30
C LEU A 299 -8.45 18.34 4.71
N LEU A 300 -8.81 19.61 4.96
CA LEU A 300 -9.96 20.25 4.32
C LEU A 300 -9.84 20.26 2.79
N GLY A 301 -8.69 20.70 2.28
CA GLY A 301 -8.42 20.72 0.84
C GLY A 301 -8.55 19.34 0.20
N LYS A 302 -7.97 18.31 0.82
CA LYS A 302 -8.09 16.91 0.38
C LYS A 302 -9.55 16.44 0.36
N ALA A 303 -10.32 16.73 1.40
CA ALA A 303 -11.73 16.36 1.47
C ALA A 303 -12.57 17.05 0.37
N PHE A 304 -12.34 18.35 0.13
CA PHE A 304 -13.02 19.09 -0.93
C PHE A 304 -12.70 18.54 -2.32
N VAL A 305 -11.43 18.17 -2.59
CA VAL A 305 -11.06 17.49 -3.86
C VAL A 305 -11.87 16.22 -4.04
N LEU A 306 -11.92 15.37 -3.02
CA LEU A 306 -12.60 14.07 -3.09
C LEU A 306 -14.13 14.20 -3.17
N GLU A 307 -14.70 15.33 -2.72
CA GLU A 307 -16.11 15.70 -2.92
C GLU A 307 -16.37 16.36 -4.29
N GLY A 308 -15.33 16.64 -5.08
CA GLY A 308 -15.43 17.30 -6.39
C GLY A 308 -15.54 18.83 -6.35
N LYS A 309 -15.37 19.45 -5.17
CA LYS A 309 -15.41 20.91 -4.96
C LYS A 309 -14.03 21.53 -5.20
N LYS A 310 -13.69 21.69 -6.48
CA LYS A 310 -12.33 22.05 -6.95
C LYS A 310 -11.92 23.46 -6.55
N GLU A 311 -12.86 24.41 -6.57
CA GLU A 311 -12.63 25.82 -6.27
C GLU A 311 -12.29 26.05 -4.79
N GLU A 312 -13.00 25.38 -3.88
CA GLU A 312 -12.69 25.38 -2.45
C GLU A 312 -11.37 24.66 -2.19
N ALA A 313 -11.18 23.49 -2.78
CA ALA A 313 -9.98 22.69 -2.61
C ALA A 313 -8.68 23.44 -2.96
N VAL A 314 -8.68 24.18 -4.08
CA VAL A 314 -7.46 24.85 -4.56
C VAL A 314 -7.01 25.92 -3.58
N TYR A 315 -7.95 26.60 -2.95
CA TYR A 315 -7.67 27.60 -1.93
C TYR A 315 -6.97 26.98 -0.71
N TYR A 316 -7.53 25.90 -0.17
CA TYR A 316 -7.00 25.23 1.02
C TYR A 316 -5.65 24.56 0.77
N LEU A 317 -5.49 23.81 -0.33
CA LEU A 317 -4.24 23.11 -0.64
C LEU A 317 -3.10 24.08 -0.99
N THR A 318 -3.40 25.19 -1.68
CA THR A 318 -2.40 26.24 -1.96
C THR A 318 -1.95 26.91 -0.67
N SER A 319 -2.89 27.21 0.23
CA SER A 319 -2.59 27.86 1.51
C SER A 319 -1.78 26.95 2.44
N ALA A 320 -2.14 25.67 2.50
CA ALA A 320 -1.39 24.64 3.22
C ALA A 320 0.05 24.56 2.70
N LYS A 321 0.23 24.44 1.38
CA LYS A 321 1.55 24.40 0.75
C LYS A 321 2.38 25.62 1.08
N LYS A 322 1.78 26.82 1.00
CA LYS A 322 2.49 28.07 1.32
C LYS A 322 2.92 28.12 2.79
N LEU A 323 2.07 27.61 3.68
CA LEU A 323 2.40 27.53 5.10
C LEU A 323 3.53 26.51 5.35
N TYR A 324 3.50 25.32 4.74
CA TYR A 324 4.61 24.36 4.83
C TYR A 324 5.92 24.94 4.29
N GLU A 325 5.89 25.69 3.19
CA GLU A 325 7.06 26.41 2.67
C GLU A 325 7.60 27.40 3.71
N THR A 326 6.73 28.23 4.28
CA THR A 326 7.13 29.26 5.25
C THR A 326 7.61 28.65 6.57
N LEU A 327 7.10 27.47 6.94
CA LEU A 327 7.55 26.70 8.10
C LEU A 327 8.87 25.93 7.85
N GLY A 328 9.33 25.83 6.59
CA GLY A 328 10.49 25.02 6.21
C GLY A 328 10.22 23.51 6.24
N LEU A 329 8.96 23.10 6.03
CA LEU A 329 8.46 21.73 6.16
C LEU A 329 8.04 21.08 4.82
N LEU A 330 8.51 21.59 3.68
CA LEU A 330 8.16 21.04 2.35
C LEU A 330 8.53 19.56 2.14
N LYS A 331 9.45 19.04 2.95
CA LYS A 331 9.87 17.63 2.90
C LYS A 331 9.12 16.76 3.92
N ASP A 332 8.29 17.34 4.77
CA ASP A 332 7.48 16.61 5.75
C ASP A 332 6.43 15.74 5.05
N PRO A 333 6.12 14.52 5.56
CA PRO A 333 5.14 13.65 4.93
C PRO A 333 3.78 14.31 4.66
N SER A 334 3.27 15.12 5.60
CA SER A 334 2.00 15.85 5.41
C SER A 334 2.08 16.87 4.26
N SER A 335 3.24 17.51 4.08
CA SER A 335 3.45 18.44 2.97
C SER A 335 3.59 17.73 1.63
N ILE A 336 4.24 16.56 1.60
CA ILE A 336 4.36 15.74 0.39
C ILE A 336 2.98 15.27 -0.06
N GLU A 337 2.16 14.78 0.88
CA GLU A 337 0.79 14.36 0.61
C GLU A 337 -0.07 15.52 0.10
N ASN A 338 0.02 16.70 0.74
CA ASN A 338 -0.64 17.92 0.24
C ASN A 338 -0.23 18.25 -1.19
N SER A 339 1.07 18.17 -1.49
CA SER A 339 1.63 18.44 -2.83
C SER A 339 1.13 17.44 -3.87
N TYR A 340 0.92 16.18 -3.48
CA TYR A 340 0.33 15.16 -4.35
C TYR A 340 -1.11 15.54 -4.74
N PHE A 341 -1.97 15.82 -3.76
CA PHE A 341 -3.34 16.28 -4.03
C PHE A 341 -3.36 17.58 -4.83
N TYR A 342 -2.49 18.53 -4.48
CA TYR A 342 -2.41 19.81 -5.16
C TYR A 342 -1.99 19.68 -6.62
N GLY A 343 -0.99 18.86 -6.92
CA GLY A 343 -0.54 18.61 -8.29
C GLY A 343 -1.64 17.97 -9.15
N LEU A 344 -2.39 17.02 -8.62
CA LEU A 344 -3.53 16.44 -9.32
C LEU A 344 -4.69 17.43 -9.50
N LEU A 345 -4.95 18.28 -8.51
CA LEU A 345 -5.96 19.33 -8.63
C LEU A 345 -5.59 20.36 -9.70
N LEU A 346 -4.31 20.73 -9.79
CA LEU A 346 -3.81 21.60 -10.86
C LEU A 346 -4.07 20.99 -12.24
N TYR A 347 -3.85 19.68 -12.40
CA TYR A 347 -4.19 18.98 -13.64
C TYR A 347 -5.70 19.07 -13.93
N ASP A 348 -6.53 18.83 -12.92
CA ASP A 348 -7.99 18.93 -13.01
C ASP A 348 -8.51 20.34 -13.34
N LEU A 349 -7.70 21.37 -13.08
CA LEU A 349 -7.92 22.76 -13.44
C LEU A 349 -7.25 23.16 -14.77
N SER A 350 -6.80 22.17 -15.55
CA SER A 350 -6.10 22.36 -16.84
C SER A 350 -4.78 23.13 -16.75
N GLN A 351 -4.11 23.09 -15.59
CA GLN A 351 -2.78 23.65 -15.35
C GLN A 351 -1.71 22.54 -15.42
N THR A 352 -1.66 21.84 -16.55
CA THR A 352 -0.93 20.57 -16.72
C THR A 352 0.59 20.72 -16.51
N GLU A 353 1.20 21.82 -16.92
CA GLU A 353 2.63 22.09 -16.71
C GLU A 353 2.94 22.27 -15.22
N LEU A 354 2.10 23.00 -14.48
CA LEU A 354 2.27 23.20 -13.04
C LEU A 354 2.06 21.89 -12.29
N ALA A 355 1.05 21.11 -12.69
CA ALA A 355 0.84 19.76 -12.17
C ALA A 355 2.08 18.88 -12.35
N SER A 356 2.69 18.92 -13.54
CA SER A 356 3.91 18.15 -13.83
C SER A 356 5.08 18.56 -12.95
N TYR A 357 5.27 19.87 -12.72
CA TYR A 357 6.31 20.39 -11.85
C TYR A 357 6.10 19.95 -10.40
N GLU A 358 4.87 20.12 -9.89
CA GLU A 358 4.52 19.79 -8.51
C GLU A 358 4.70 18.30 -8.22
N LEU A 359 4.14 17.42 -9.05
CA LEU A 359 4.23 15.97 -8.87
C LEU A 359 5.65 15.44 -9.08
N SER A 360 6.41 16.02 -10.01
CA SER A 360 7.82 15.64 -10.20
C SER A 360 8.66 16.01 -8.99
N SER A 361 8.32 17.09 -8.29
CA SER A 361 9.03 17.52 -7.09
C SER A 361 8.90 16.53 -5.92
N ILE A 362 7.87 15.68 -5.90
CA ILE A 362 7.63 14.67 -4.86
C ILE A 362 8.00 13.25 -5.28
N HIS A 363 8.37 13.03 -6.55
CA HIS A 363 8.77 11.72 -7.06
C HIS A 363 9.97 11.15 -6.28
N GLY A 364 9.83 9.93 -5.77
CA GLY A 364 10.83 9.26 -4.94
C GLY A 364 10.86 9.71 -3.48
N LYS A 365 9.90 10.53 -3.03
CA LYS A 365 9.78 10.99 -1.63
C LYS A 365 8.65 10.32 -0.85
N LEU A 366 7.84 9.49 -1.50
CA LEU A 366 6.74 8.77 -0.88
C LEU A 366 7.26 7.54 -0.11
N SER A 367 6.59 7.22 1.01
CA SER A 367 7.01 6.12 1.89
C SER A 367 6.54 4.75 1.38
N SER A 368 5.35 4.67 0.79
CA SER A 368 4.81 3.41 0.29
C SER A 368 5.21 3.15 -1.16
N PRO A 369 5.70 1.95 -1.51
CA PRO A 369 5.94 1.57 -2.90
C PRO A 369 4.68 1.71 -3.76
N MET A 370 3.50 1.42 -3.20
CA MET A 370 2.23 1.53 -3.92
C MET A 370 1.87 2.99 -4.22
N GLU A 371 2.10 3.91 -3.28
CA GLU A 371 1.90 5.35 -3.51
C GLU A 371 2.79 5.83 -4.66
N GLN A 372 4.05 5.37 -4.69
CA GLN A 372 4.99 5.68 -5.77
C GLN A 372 4.51 5.11 -7.12
N ILE A 373 3.99 3.87 -7.15
CA ILE A 373 3.41 3.29 -8.38
C ILE A 373 2.27 4.18 -8.90
N TYR A 374 1.32 4.60 -8.05
CA TYR A 374 0.25 5.50 -8.51
C TYR A 374 0.77 6.86 -8.96
N LEU A 375 1.78 7.42 -8.27
CA LEU A 375 2.41 8.68 -8.67
C LEU A 375 3.05 8.57 -10.05
N ASP A 376 3.76 7.48 -10.32
CA ASP A 376 4.39 7.21 -11.62
C ASP A 376 3.35 7.14 -12.75
N TYR A 377 2.22 6.45 -12.52
CA TYR A 377 1.11 6.44 -13.47
C TYR A 377 0.57 7.86 -13.75
N ASN A 378 0.33 8.62 -12.68
CA ASN A 378 -0.20 9.98 -12.78
C ASN A 378 0.77 10.93 -13.51
N LEU A 379 2.06 10.85 -13.20
CA LEU A 379 3.11 11.60 -13.87
C LEU A 379 3.22 11.22 -15.35
N ALA A 380 3.18 9.93 -15.68
CA ALA A 380 3.20 9.48 -17.06
C ALA A 380 1.96 9.98 -17.84
N LYS A 381 0.78 10.01 -17.21
CA LYS A 381 -0.44 10.52 -17.82
C LYS A 381 -0.30 12.02 -18.14
N ILE A 382 0.20 12.79 -17.19
CA ILE A 382 0.45 14.23 -17.38
C ILE A 382 1.47 14.47 -18.49
N TYR A 383 2.56 13.70 -18.52
CA TYR A 383 3.55 13.79 -19.60
C TYR A 383 2.97 13.41 -20.96
N TYR A 384 2.10 12.41 -21.02
CA TYR A 384 1.38 12.07 -22.25
C TYR A 384 0.54 13.25 -22.74
N ASP A 385 -0.21 13.92 -21.85
CA ASP A 385 -1.06 15.06 -22.23
C ASP A 385 -0.25 16.30 -22.64
N LEU A 386 0.96 16.46 -22.09
CA LEU A 386 1.93 17.47 -22.53
C LEU A 386 2.65 17.12 -23.84
N GLY A 387 2.34 15.98 -24.48
CA GLY A 387 3.01 15.50 -25.69
C GLY A 387 4.43 14.97 -25.46
N ARG A 388 4.84 14.74 -24.20
CA ARG A 388 6.16 14.21 -23.81
C ARG A 388 6.13 12.68 -23.75
N TYR A 389 5.83 12.05 -24.89
CA TYR A 389 5.55 10.61 -24.97
C TYR A 389 6.73 9.72 -24.55
N ASP A 390 7.97 10.08 -24.92
CA ASP A 390 9.14 9.30 -24.53
C ASP A 390 9.41 9.34 -23.02
N ALA A 391 9.12 10.47 -22.37
CA ALA A 391 9.19 10.59 -20.91
C ALA A 391 8.12 9.73 -20.23
N ALA A 392 6.89 9.73 -20.77
CA ALA A 392 5.80 8.86 -20.29
C ALA A 392 6.18 7.37 -20.42
N VAL A 393 6.72 6.96 -21.58
CA VAL A 393 7.24 5.60 -21.82
C VAL A 393 8.30 5.23 -20.79
N SER A 394 9.28 6.11 -20.53
CA SER A 394 10.36 5.85 -19.57
C SER A 394 9.84 5.66 -18.14
N ILE A 395 8.91 6.52 -17.69
CA ILE A 395 8.29 6.38 -16.36
C ILE A 395 7.52 5.07 -16.25
N LEU A 396 6.71 4.72 -17.25
CA LEU A 396 5.89 3.49 -17.22
C LEU A 396 6.74 2.22 -17.26
N GLN A 397 7.90 2.24 -17.92
CA GLN A 397 8.85 1.13 -17.87
C GLN A 397 9.44 0.95 -16.47
N ASN A 398 9.90 2.04 -15.84
CA ASN A 398 10.41 1.99 -14.47
C ASN A 398 9.32 1.57 -13.46
N GLN A 399 8.10 2.08 -13.63
CA GLN A 399 6.95 1.69 -12.84
C GLN A 399 6.65 0.19 -12.98
N ARG A 400 6.70 -0.36 -14.21
CA ARG A 400 6.50 -1.79 -14.45
C ARG A 400 7.51 -2.65 -13.69
N LYS A 401 8.78 -2.22 -13.62
CA LYS A 401 9.80 -2.93 -12.82
C LYS A 401 9.38 -3.01 -11.35
N ARG A 402 9.05 -1.85 -10.76
CA ARG A 402 8.56 -1.76 -9.38
C ARG A 402 7.30 -2.59 -9.14
N ILE A 403 6.34 -2.55 -10.06
CA ILE A 403 5.10 -3.34 -9.99
C ILE A 403 5.42 -4.83 -9.84
N ILE A 404 6.37 -5.37 -10.59
CA ILE A 404 6.70 -6.80 -10.54
C ILE A 404 7.56 -7.12 -9.32
N GLU A 405 8.52 -6.26 -8.94
CA GLU A 405 9.34 -6.41 -7.73
C GLU A 405 8.47 -6.49 -6.46
N GLU A 406 7.43 -5.66 -6.39
CA GLU A 406 6.49 -5.63 -5.25
C GLU A 406 5.41 -6.75 -5.30
N GLY A 407 5.33 -7.48 -6.42
CA GLY A 407 4.36 -8.55 -6.63
C GLY A 407 2.95 -8.06 -6.96
N PHE A 408 2.83 -6.97 -7.72
CA PHE A 408 1.58 -6.37 -8.19
C PHE A 408 1.30 -6.44 -9.71
N PRO A 409 1.84 -7.39 -10.50
CA PRO A 409 1.68 -7.37 -11.96
C PRO A 409 0.24 -7.48 -12.45
N ASN A 410 -0.65 -8.02 -11.61
CA ASN A 410 -2.08 -8.18 -11.88
C ASN A 410 -2.96 -7.18 -11.12
N HIS A 411 -2.36 -6.20 -10.45
CA HIS A 411 -3.11 -5.14 -9.80
C HIS A 411 -3.74 -4.22 -10.86
N GLU A 412 -4.92 -3.65 -10.59
CA GLU A 412 -5.64 -2.80 -11.56
C GLU A 412 -4.79 -1.65 -12.12
N ILE A 413 -4.01 -0.97 -11.25
CA ILE A 413 -3.07 0.07 -11.68
C ILE A 413 -2.10 -0.40 -12.78
N ALA A 414 -1.64 -1.66 -12.77
CA ALA A 414 -0.79 -2.19 -13.84
C ALA A 414 -1.55 -2.22 -15.18
N LEU A 415 -2.83 -2.62 -15.15
CA LEU A 415 -3.69 -2.68 -16.34
C LEU A 415 -4.05 -1.28 -16.88
N TYR A 416 -4.24 -0.29 -16.01
CA TYR A 416 -4.33 1.12 -16.41
C TYR A 416 -3.03 1.60 -17.05
N SER A 417 -1.88 1.32 -16.42
CA SER A 417 -0.57 1.66 -16.94
C SER A 417 -0.29 1.06 -18.31
N TYR A 418 -0.77 -0.16 -18.61
CA TYR A 418 -0.60 -0.76 -19.93
C TYR A 418 -1.38 -0.04 -21.03
N ASN A 419 -2.59 0.44 -20.74
CA ASN A 419 -3.33 1.26 -21.72
C ASN A 419 -2.57 2.55 -22.05
N LEU A 420 -2.11 3.25 -21.01
CA LEU A 420 -1.33 4.47 -21.16
C LEU A 420 0.00 4.21 -21.86
N TYR A 421 0.66 3.09 -21.56
CA TYR A 421 1.91 2.69 -22.20
C TYR A 421 1.70 2.39 -23.69
N GLY A 422 0.63 1.67 -24.05
CA GLY A 422 0.25 1.44 -25.44
C GLY A 422 0.04 2.74 -26.22
N ALA A 423 -0.73 3.68 -25.66
CA ALA A 423 -0.96 4.98 -26.29
C ALA A 423 0.33 5.81 -26.42
N SER A 424 1.16 5.83 -25.38
CA SER A 424 2.44 6.55 -25.40
C SER A 424 3.39 5.97 -26.46
N LEU A 425 3.47 4.65 -26.55
CA LEU A 425 4.24 3.96 -27.60
C LEU A 425 3.73 4.28 -29.00
N TYR A 426 2.40 4.31 -29.19
CA TYR A 426 1.82 4.67 -30.48
C TYR A 426 2.25 6.07 -30.90
N LYS A 427 2.15 7.04 -29.98
CA LYS A 427 2.53 8.44 -30.22
C LYS A 427 4.04 8.61 -30.45
N SER A 428 4.87 7.74 -29.86
CA SER A 428 6.31 7.62 -30.16
C SER A 428 6.62 6.78 -31.42
N GLY A 429 5.63 6.43 -32.26
CA GLY A 429 5.82 5.75 -33.55
C GLY A 429 5.88 4.21 -33.49
N LYS A 430 5.72 3.59 -32.33
CA LYS A 430 5.80 2.13 -32.12
C LYS A 430 4.43 1.45 -32.23
N TRP A 431 3.76 1.64 -33.37
CA TRP A 431 2.36 1.28 -33.55
C TRP A 431 2.05 -0.22 -33.43
N SER A 432 2.94 -1.08 -33.92
CA SER A 432 2.76 -2.54 -33.83
C SER A 432 2.73 -3.02 -32.37
N VAL A 433 3.65 -2.48 -31.55
CA VAL A 433 3.74 -2.80 -30.13
C VAL A 433 2.50 -2.30 -29.39
N ALA A 434 2.06 -1.07 -29.67
CA ALA A 434 0.84 -0.50 -29.09
C ALA A 434 -0.39 -1.38 -29.37
N LYS A 435 -0.57 -1.78 -30.63
CA LYS A 435 -1.66 -2.68 -31.03
C LYS A 435 -1.61 -4.00 -30.25
N SER A 436 -0.46 -4.65 -30.18
CA SER A 436 -0.30 -5.92 -29.46
C SER A 436 -0.58 -5.79 -27.96
N ILE A 437 -0.29 -4.64 -27.34
CA ILE A 437 -0.62 -4.38 -25.94
C ILE A 437 -2.13 -4.37 -25.72
N TRP A 438 -2.87 -3.63 -26.54
CA TRP A 438 -4.33 -3.55 -26.41
C TRP A 438 -5.01 -4.88 -26.75
N GLU A 439 -4.53 -5.61 -27.77
CA GLU A 439 -5.02 -6.97 -28.07
C GLU A 439 -4.81 -7.93 -26.90
N ALA A 440 -3.64 -7.86 -26.25
CA ALA A 440 -3.35 -8.67 -25.07
C ALA A 440 -4.28 -8.35 -23.89
N LEU A 441 -4.59 -7.06 -23.65
CA LEU A 441 -5.55 -6.64 -22.62
C LEU A 441 -6.98 -7.12 -22.93
N VAL A 442 -7.39 -7.09 -24.20
CA VAL A 442 -8.70 -7.62 -24.61
C VAL A 442 -8.76 -9.14 -24.39
N ASN A 443 -7.71 -9.87 -24.77
CA ASN A 443 -7.65 -11.33 -24.61
C ASN A 443 -7.53 -11.77 -23.14
N ALA A 444 -6.96 -10.94 -22.28
CA ALA A 444 -6.82 -11.22 -20.85
C ALA A 444 -8.16 -11.35 -20.10
N LYS A 445 -9.28 -10.96 -20.73
CA LYS A 445 -10.62 -11.08 -20.14
C LYS A 445 -10.98 -12.52 -19.74
N ALA A 446 -10.53 -13.52 -20.52
CA ALA A 446 -10.79 -14.93 -20.24
C ALA A 446 -10.04 -15.45 -18.99
N ILE A 447 -9.02 -14.70 -18.53
CA ILE A 447 -8.16 -15.07 -17.40
C ILE A 447 -8.59 -14.35 -16.12
N TYR A 448 -8.82 -13.05 -16.21
CA TYR A 448 -9.12 -12.23 -15.03
C TYR A 448 -10.61 -11.93 -14.82
N GLY A 449 -11.46 -12.16 -15.83
CA GLY A 449 -12.86 -11.71 -15.79
C GLY A 449 -12.99 -10.18 -15.72
N ILE A 450 -12.27 -9.47 -16.59
CA ILE A 450 -12.15 -7.99 -16.57
C ILE A 450 -13.05 -7.28 -17.60
N GLU A 451 -14.03 -7.97 -18.19
CA GLU A 451 -14.87 -7.43 -19.28
C GLU A 451 -15.56 -6.11 -18.90
N GLU A 452 -16.00 -6.00 -17.64
CA GLU A 452 -16.71 -4.83 -17.12
C GLU A 452 -15.77 -3.69 -16.66
N LYS A 453 -14.45 -3.92 -16.64
CA LYS A 453 -13.49 -2.97 -16.05
C LYS A 453 -13.09 -1.88 -17.08
N PRO A 454 -12.89 -0.61 -16.65
CA PRO A 454 -12.65 0.49 -17.59
C PRO A 454 -11.45 0.27 -18.53
N TYR A 455 -10.33 -0.25 -18.01
CA TYR A 455 -9.13 -0.51 -18.80
C TYR A 455 -9.33 -1.58 -19.90
N HIS A 456 -10.29 -2.49 -19.78
CA HIS A 456 -10.64 -3.41 -20.88
C HIS A 456 -11.36 -2.68 -22.01
N ARG A 457 -12.31 -1.81 -21.65
CA ARG A 457 -13.08 -1.00 -22.60
C ARG A 457 -12.19 0.01 -23.32
N TYR A 458 -11.26 0.63 -22.60
CA TYR A 458 -10.25 1.51 -23.18
C TYR A 458 -9.43 0.81 -24.26
N ALA A 459 -9.01 -0.44 -24.02
CA ALA A 459 -8.30 -1.22 -25.03
C ALA A 459 -9.16 -1.49 -26.28
N LEU A 460 -10.44 -1.84 -26.11
CA LEU A 460 -11.40 -2.00 -27.23
C LEU A 460 -11.57 -0.71 -28.02
N PHE A 461 -11.78 0.41 -27.34
CA PHE A 461 -11.89 1.72 -27.97
C PHE A 461 -10.63 2.09 -28.75
N ASN A 462 -9.46 1.90 -28.15
CA ASN A 462 -8.18 2.21 -28.78
C ASN A 462 -7.90 1.35 -30.01
N LEU A 463 -8.30 0.07 -29.98
CA LEU A 463 -8.24 -0.81 -31.16
C LEU A 463 -9.20 -0.34 -32.25
N ALA A 464 -10.42 0.07 -31.91
CA ALA A 464 -11.38 0.62 -32.87
C ALA A 464 -10.87 1.91 -33.54
N VAL A 465 -10.25 2.82 -32.77
CA VAL A 465 -9.59 4.01 -33.31
C VAL A 465 -8.47 3.62 -34.28
N LEU A 466 -7.61 2.67 -33.88
CA LEU A 466 -6.50 2.21 -34.70
C LEU A 466 -6.98 1.57 -36.02
N THR A 467 -8.04 0.76 -35.99
CA THR A 467 -8.59 0.13 -37.20
C THR A 467 -9.28 1.15 -38.10
N LYS A 468 -9.92 2.18 -37.53
CA LYS A 468 -10.52 3.29 -38.27
C LYS A 468 -9.46 4.09 -39.02
N LEU A 469 -8.37 4.45 -38.35
CA LEU A 469 -7.22 5.14 -38.95
C LEU A 469 -6.56 4.34 -40.08
N LYS A 470 -6.66 3.00 -40.04
CA LYS A 470 -6.19 2.09 -41.10
C LYS A 470 -7.24 1.79 -42.18
N ASN A 471 -8.39 2.47 -42.15
CA ASN A 471 -9.49 2.26 -43.08
C ASN A 471 -10.00 0.80 -43.13
N ASN A 472 -10.10 0.15 -41.97
CA ASN A 472 -10.70 -1.18 -41.83
C ASN A 472 -12.06 -1.08 -41.10
N PRO A 473 -13.17 -0.85 -41.82
CA PRO A 473 -14.47 -0.60 -41.21
C PRO A 473 -15.04 -1.82 -40.47
N GLU A 474 -14.79 -3.04 -40.96
CA GLU A 474 -15.30 -4.27 -40.37
C GLU A 474 -14.74 -4.50 -38.96
N GLN A 475 -13.41 -4.45 -38.80
CA GLN A 475 -12.80 -4.60 -37.46
C GLN A 475 -13.14 -3.44 -36.53
N THR A 476 -13.25 -2.23 -37.08
CA THR A 476 -13.68 -1.05 -36.31
C THR A 476 -15.05 -1.26 -35.70
N GLU A 477 -16.00 -1.75 -36.49
CA GLU A 477 -17.37 -2.01 -36.04
C GLU A 477 -17.40 -3.11 -34.97
N ILE A 478 -16.61 -4.18 -35.11
CA ILE A 478 -16.52 -5.26 -34.12
C ILE A 478 -16.05 -4.72 -32.76
N PHE A 479 -14.93 -4.00 -32.72
CA PHE A 479 -14.38 -3.48 -31.46
C PHE A 479 -15.28 -2.41 -30.85
N TYR A 480 -15.81 -1.50 -31.67
CA TYR A 480 -16.63 -0.40 -31.17
C TYR A 480 -18.00 -0.86 -30.63
N LYS A 481 -18.64 -1.85 -31.28
CA LYS A 481 -19.87 -2.46 -30.73
C LYS A 481 -19.63 -3.12 -29.38
N GLN A 482 -18.50 -3.81 -29.20
CA GLN A 482 -18.14 -4.39 -27.91
C GLN A 482 -17.90 -3.30 -26.85
N TYR A 483 -17.19 -2.23 -27.21
CA TYR A 483 -16.99 -1.07 -26.33
C TYR A 483 -18.33 -0.46 -25.89
N ILE A 484 -19.25 -0.18 -26.82
CA ILE A 484 -20.58 0.37 -26.52
C ILE A 484 -21.34 -0.54 -25.56
N ARG A 485 -21.36 -1.85 -25.86
CA ARG A 485 -22.10 -2.84 -25.05
C ARG A 485 -21.65 -2.89 -23.59
N LEU A 486 -20.34 -2.70 -23.35
CA LEU A 486 -19.73 -2.80 -22.02
C LEU A 486 -19.63 -1.43 -21.30
N SER A 487 -19.91 -0.33 -22.00
CA SER A 487 -19.75 1.02 -21.46
C SER A 487 -21.08 1.57 -20.92
N PRO A 488 -21.10 2.16 -19.71
CA PRO A 488 -22.25 2.87 -19.20
C PRO A 488 -22.69 3.95 -20.19
N TYR A 489 -23.99 4.12 -20.37
CA TYR A 489 -24.56 5.02 -21.37
C TYR A 489 -23.94 6.44 -21.35
N GLY A 490 -23.72 7.02 -20.16
CA GLY A 490 -23.12 8.34 -20.00
C GLY A 490 -21.59 8.42 -20.18
N GLN A 491 -20.93 7.29 -20.48
CA GLN A 491 -19.47 7.21 -20.69
C GLN A 491 -19.11 6.82 -22.12
N ILE A 492 -20.09 6.55 -23.00
CA ILE A 492 -19.83 6.20 -24.39
C ILE A 492 -19.33 7.44 -25.13
N VAL A 493 -18.18 7.30 -25.79
CA VAL A 493 -17.57 8.34 -26.63
C VAL A 493 -17.64 7.94 -28.10
N ASP A 494 -17.89 8.91 -28.98
CA ASP A 494 -17.83 8.71 -30.43
C ASP A 494 -16.40 8.46 -30.90
N LEU A 495 -16.24 7.62 -31.93
CA LEU A 495 -14.92 7.35 -32.50
C LEU A 495 -14.34 8.64 -33.12
N PRO A 496 -13.18 9.13 -32.64
CA PRO A 496 -12.54 10.31 -33.20
C PRO A 496 -12.09 10.10 -34.65
N SER A 497 -11.81 11.20 -35.34
CA SER A 497 -11.20 11.19 -36.68
C SER A 497 -9.66 11.25 -36.64
N ASN A 498 -9.09 11.49 -35.45
CA ASN A 498 -7.67 11.56 -35.18
C ASN A 498 -7.23 10.40 -34.26
N ASP A 499 -5.94 10.39 -33.91
CA ASP A 499 -5.30 9.40 -33.04
C ASP A 499 -5.46 9.73 -31.54
N THR A 500 -6.67 10.11 -31.14
CA THR A 500 -7.05 10.30 -29.73
C THR A 500 -7.48 8.96 -29.13
N PHE A 501 -6.85 8.58 -28.02
CA PHE A 501 -7.06 7.31 -27.31
C PHE A 501 -7.71 7.53 -25.95
N GLU A 502 -8.46 6.54 -25.46
CA GLU A 502 -8.94 6.47 -24.08
C GLU A 502 -7.88 5.78 -23.19
N ILE A 503 -7.40 6.49 -22.17
CA ILE A 503 -6.27 6.04 -21.33
C ILE A 503 -6.48 6.35 -19.84
N GLY A 504 -7.73 6.52 -19.42
CA GLY A 504 -8.10 6.85 -18.04
C GLY A 504 -7.75 8.28 -17.61
N LYS A 505 -8.18 8.63 -16.40
CA LYS A 505 -7.83 9.90 -15.73
C LYS A 505 -6.72 9.63 -14.69
N PRO A 506 -6.01 10.67 -14.23
CA PRO A 506 -5.21 10.55 -13.01
C PRO A 506 -6.07 10.06 -11.83
N ILE A 507 -5.44 9.34 -10.92
CA ILE A 507 -6.08 8.67 -9.79
C ILE A 507 -5.60 9.32 -8.50
N TYR A 508 -6.52 9.87 -7.72
CA TYR A 508 -6.19 10.54 -6.46
C TYR A 508 -5.78 9.53 -5.37
N PRO A 509 -4.90 9.93 -4.43
CA PRO A 509 -4.68 9.15 -3.22
C PRO A 509 -6.00 8.87 -2.48
N TYR A 510 -6.04 7.77 -1.73
CA TYR A 510 -7.22 7.30 -0.97
C TYR A 510 -8.45 6.89 -1.82
N THR A 511 -8.40 7.01 -3.14
CA THR A 511 -9.38 6.39 -4.04
C THR A 511 -8.92 5.02 -4.57
N TRP A 512 -7.77 4.53 -4.08
CA TRP A 512 -7.20 3.25 -4.47
C TRP A 512 -7.91 2.09 -3.78
N GLU A 513 -7.83 0.91 -4.39
CA GLU A 513 -8.20 -0.33 -3.72
C GLU A 513 -7.20 -0.62 -2.59
N PRO A 514 -7.68 -1.00 -1.39
CA PRO A 514 -6.82 -1.33 -0.26
C PRO A 514 -5.98 -2.59 -0.58
N GLN A 515 -4.74 -2.60 -0.13
CA GLN A 515 -3.86 -3.75 -0.29
C GLN A 515 -4.39 -4.92 0.57
N SER A 516 -4.70 -6.05 -0.06
CA SER A 516 -4.88 -7.30 0.68
C SER A 516 -3.52 -7.76 1.21
N GLN A 517 -3.47 -8.21 2.47
CA GLN A 517 -2.28 -8.85 3.03
C GLN A 517 -2.09 -10.30 2.52
N ASN A 518 -2.81 -10.67 1.45
CA ASN A 518 -2.86 -12.02 0.93
C ASN A 518 -1.68 -12.28 -0.03
N THR A 519 -1.44 -13.57 -0.30
CA THR A 519 -0.49 -14.02 -1.33
C THR A 519 -0.82 -13.50 -2.73
N PHE A 520 -2.10 -13.22 -2.96
CA PHE A 520 -2.69 -12.82 -4.24
C PHE A 520 -3.23 -11.39 -4.19
N VAL A 521 -3.12 -10.66 -5.30
CA VAL A 521 -3.89 -9.42 -5.48
C VAL A 521 -5.36 -9.74 -5.77
N GLU A 522 -6.25 -8.75 -5.66
CA GLU A 522 -7.71 -8.96 -5.73
C GLU A 522 -8.17 -9.74 -6.97
N LEU A 523 -7.69 -9.39 -8.17
CA LEU A 523 -8.07 -10.07 -9.40
C LEU A 523 -7.63 -11.55 -9.41
N GLU A 524 -6.44 -11.82 -8.89
CA GLU A 524 -5.91 -13.18 -8.78
C GLU A 524 -6.70 -14.00 -7.76
N GLU A 525 -6.94 -13.43 -6.57
CA GLU A 525 -7.74 -14.05 -5.53
C GLU A 525 -9.14 -14.39 -6.06
N ARG A 526 -9.79 -13.46 -6.75
CA ARG A 526 -11.11 -13.68 -7.34
C ARG A 526 -11.10 -14.84 -8.34
N THR A 527 -10.10 -14.90 -9.22
CA THR A 527 -9.95 -16.00 -10.18
C THR A 527 -9.72 -17.33 -9.47
N ILE A 528 -8.78 -17.41 -8.52
CA ILE A 528 -8.46 -18.64 -7.79
C ILE A 528 -9.65 -19.12 -6.96
N ARG A 529 -10.27 -18.23 -6.18
CA ARG A 529 -11.46 -18.52 -5.37
C ARG A 529 -12.61 -19.06 -6.22
N SER A 530 -12.74 -18.63 -7.48
CA SER A 530 -13.81 -19.08 -8.36
C SER A 530 -13.79 -20.60 -8.63
N TYR A 531 -12.65 -21.27 -8.49
CA TYR A 531 -12.53 -22.72 -8.70
C TYR A 531 -12.86 -23.54 -7.44
N THR A 532 -12.55 -23.01 -6.26
CA THR A 532 -12.52 -23.73 -4.99
C THR A 532 -13.90 -24.13 -4.48
N GLY A 533 -13.98 -25.26 -3.76
CA GLY A 533 -15.16 -25.71 -3.03
C GLY A 533 -16.42 -25.95 -3.87
N ARG A 534 -16.27 -26.25 -5.17
CA ARG A 534 -17.39 -26.52 -6.08
C ARG A 534 -18.05 -27.88 -5.87
N TYR A 535 -17.30 -28.85 -5.34
CA TYR A 535 -17.78 -30.22 -5.12
C TYR A 535 -17.38 -30.73 -3.74
N LEU A 536 -18.18 -31.63 -3.16
CA LEU A 536 -17.87 -32.32 -1.91
C LEU A 536 -17.19 -33.65 -2.22
N PHE A 537 -15.92 -33.82 -1.85
CA PHE A 537 -15.16 -35.05 -2.14
C PHE A 537 -15.88 -36.31 -1.65
N ASN A 538 -16.29 -36.35 -0.37
CA ASN A 538 -16.94 -37.52 0.23
C ASN A 538 -18.33 -37.85 -0.36
N GLY A 539 -18.95 -36.91 -1.07
CA GLY A 539 -20.24 -37.10 -1.73
C GLY A 539 -20.14 -37.63 -3.16
N GLN A 540 -18.93 -37.74 -3.72
CA GLN A 540 -18.73 -38.21 -5.09
C GLN A 540 -18.45 -39.72 -5.14
N GLU A 541 -19.01 -40.38 -6.15
CA GLU A 541 -18.70 -41.78 -6.44
C GLU A 541 -17.19 -41.97 -6.69
N GLU A 542 -16.67 -43.15 -6.31
CA GLU A 542 -15.25 -43.48 -6.52
C GLU A 542 -14.83 -43.36 -7.99
N GLU A 543 -15.70 -43.71 -8.94
CA GLU A 543 -15.43 -43.55 -10.38
C GLU A 543 -15.25 -42.08 -10.80
N ILE A 544 -15.98 -41.15 -10.16
CA ILE A 544 -15.84 -39.72 -10.42
C ILE A 544 -14.56 -39.18 -9.80
N ARG A 545 -14.23 -39.61 -8.57
CA ARG A 545 -13.02 -39.21 -7.84
C ARG A 545 -11.75 -39.73 -8.51
N ALA A 546 -11.77 -40.99 -8.94
CA ALA A 546 -10.68 -41.65 -9.65
C ALA A 546 -10.72 -41.37 -11.16
N ARG A 547 -11.62 -40.51 -11.65
CA ARG A 547 -11.81 -40.28 -13.09
C ARG A 547 -10.52 -39.73 -13.67
N THR A 548 -9.83 -40.50 -14.50
CA THR A 548 -8.65 -40.07 -15.25
C THR A 548 -8.57 -40.88 -16.53
N TYR A 549 -8.00 -40.31 -17.59
CA TYR A 549 -7.90 -40.95 -18.89
C TYR A 549 -6.74 -40.35 -19.68
N GLU A 550 -6.29 -41.07 -20.69
CA GLU A 550 -5.19 -40.64 -21.54
C GLU A 550 -5.50 -39.28 -22.20
N ASN A 551 -4.49 -38.42 -22.28
CA ASN A 551 -4.57 -37.06 -22.85
C ASN A 551 -5.48 -36.05 -22.11
N ARG A 552 -6.06 -36.39 -20.95
CA ARG A 552 -6.92 -35.45 -20.18
C ARG A 552 -6.25 -34.11 -19.91
N LEU A 553 -4.99 -34.13 -19.44
CA LEU A 553 -4.23 -32.94 -19.05
C LEU A 553 -3.07 -32.65 -20.02
N GLU A 554 -3.25 -33.01 -21.29
CA GLU A 554 -2.24 -32.86 -22.35
C GLU A 554 -1.78 -31.41 -22.53
N ASP A 555 -2.63 -30.43 -22.28
CA ASP A 555 -2.26 -29.01 -22.38
C ASP A 555 -1.18 -28.60 -21.37
N THR A 556 -1.09 -29.28 -20.22
CA THR A 556 0.07 -29.14 -19.33
C THR A 556 1.33 -29.67 -20.00
N ASN A 557 1.25 -30.82 -20.66
CA ASN A 557 2.40 -31.43 -21.32
C ASN A 557 2.88 -30.58 -22.50
N LEU A 558 1.97 -30.01 -23.29
CA LEU A 558 2.30 -29.08 -24.37
C LEU A 558 3.00 -27.82 -23.83
N PHE A 559 2.48 -27.24 -22.75
CA PHE A 559 3.14 -26.13 -22.08
C PHE A 559 4.56 -26.49 -21.63
N LEU A 560 4.73 -27.66 -20.99
CA LEU A 560 6.03 -28.12 -20.51
C LEU A 560 6.98 -28.44 -21.67
N ASP A 561 6.49 -28.98 -22.78
CA ASP A 561 7.31 -29.25 -23.96
C ASP A 561 7.85 -27.95 -24.53
N ASP A 562 7.00 -26.94 -24.72
CA ASP A 562 7.42 -25.61 -25.12
C ASP A 562 8.38 -25.00 -24.09
N LEU A 563 8.12 -25.11 -22.80
CA LEU A 563 8.98 -24.55 -21.76
C LEU A 563 10.36 -25.23 -21.72
N LEU A 564 10.45 -26.55 -21.90
CA LEU A 564 11.65 -27.34 -21.62
C LEU A 564 12.44 -27.75 -22.87
N ASN A 565 11.88 -27.58 -24.07
CA ASN A 565 12.53 -27.85 -25.33
C ASN A 565 13.41 -26.67 -25.76
N SER A 566 14.73 -26.85 -25.73
CA SER A 566 15.70 -25.81 -26.10
C SER A 566 15.60 -25.35 -27.57
N LYS A 567 14.94 -26.12 -28.43
CA LYS A 567 14.70 -25.80 -29.84
C LYS A 567 13.31 -25.22 -30.13
N ALA A 568 12.43 -25.13 -29.12
CA ALA A 568 11.09 -24.58 -29.30
C ALA A 568 11.15 -23.10 -29.70
N PHE A 569 10.34 -22.70 -30.67
CA PHE A 569 10.14 -21.31 -31.03
C PHE A 569 9.20 -20.67 -30.02
N LEU A 570 9.75 -19.84 -29.13
CA LEU A 570 9.01 -19.29 -28.02
C LEU A 570 8.42 -17.92 -28.33
N SER A 571 7.20 -17.71 -27.83
CA SER A 571 6.71 -16.35 -27.62
C SER A 571 7.62 -15.61 -26.64
N LYS A 572 7.70 -14.28 -26.75
CA LYS A 572 8.49 -13.45 -25.83
C LYS A 572 8.15 -13.75 -24.35
N PRO A 573 6.89 -13.83 -23.92
CA PRO A 573 6.54 -14.16 -22.53
C PRO A 573 7.04 -15.54 -22.08
N MET A 574 6.95 -16.57 -22.94
CA MET A 574 7.45 -17.91 -22.62
C MET A 574 8.98 -17.92 -22.48
N SER A 575 9.69 -17.17 -23.33
CA SER A 575 11.15 -17.03 -23.23
C SER A 575 11.57 -16.41 -21.90
N ILE A 576 10.84 -15.37 -21.46
CA ILE A 576 11.09 -14.73 -20.16
C ILE A 576 10.80 -15.71 -19.02
N LEU A 577 9.66 -16.40 -19.05
CA LEU A 577 9.31 -17.38 -18.03
C LEU A 577 10.37 -18.46 -17.88
N ARG A 578 10.85 -19.02 -19.01
CA ARG A 578 11.94 -20.01 -19.01
C ARG A 578 13.19 -19.46 -18.32
N LYS A 579 13.59 -18.23 -18.64
CA LYS A 579 14.73 -17.58 -17.98
C LYS A 579 14.49 -17.37 -16.48
N THR A 580 13.29 -16.94 -16.08
CA THR A 580 12.93 -16.75 -14.67
C THR A 580 12.99 -18.06 -13.87
N LEU A 581 12.59 -19.18 -14.47
CA LEU A 581 12.60 -20.48 -13.81
C LEU A 581 14.00 -21.11 -13.73
N PHE A 582 14.82 -20.97 -14.79
CA PHE A 582 16.04 -21.77 -14.94
C PHE A 582 17.35 -20.95 -15.04
N GLY A 583 17.27 -19.62 -15.16
CA GLY A 583 18.42 -18.76 -15.45
C GLY A 583 19.02 -19.01 -16.84
N ASP A 584 20.29 -18.65 -17.03
CA ASP A 584 20.99 -18.75 -18.32
C ASP A 584 21.55 -20.15 -18.62
N LEU A 585 21.60 -21.04 -17.61
CA LEU A 585 22.15 -22.38 -17.76
C LEU A 585 21.09 -23.32 -18.34
N LYS A 586 21.35 -23.91 -19.51
CA LYS A 586 20.48 -24.90 -20.19
C LYS A 586 20.41 -26.27 -19.49
N ARG A 587 20.16 -26.30 -18.18
CA ARG A 587 20.11 -27.52 -17.35
C ARG A 587 18.68 -28.05 -17.13
N PHE A 588 17.71 -27.64 -17.95
CA PHE A 588 16.29 -27.97 -17.82
C PHE A 588 15.76 -28.95 -18.88
N GLU A 589 16.57 -29.29 -19.90
CA GLU A 589 16.13 -30.18 -20.98
C GLU A 589 15.63 -31.53 -20.44
N LYS A 590 14.54 -32.06 -21.01
CA LYS A 590 13.85 -33.29 -20.57
C LYS A 590 13.43 -33.27 -19.09
N GLY A 591 13.34 -32.10 -18.46
CA GLY A 591 12.92 -31.93 -17.07
C GLY A 591 14.03 -32.09 -16.02
N ASN A 592 15.31 -32.02 -16.43
CA ASN A 592 16.41 -32.01 -15.47
C ASN A 592 16.29 -30.85 -14.47
N GLN A 593 16.69 -31.07 -13.21
CA GLN A 593 16.57 -30.09 -12.11
C GLN A 593 15.12 -29.68 -11.80
N ILE A 594 14.14 -30.51 -12.15
CA ILE A 594 12.72 -30.28 -11.85
C ILE A 594 12.18 -31.40 -10.97
N VAL A 595 11.45 -30.98 -9.93
CA VAL A 595 10.57 -31.87 -9.16
C VAL A 595 9.14 -31.49 -9.50
N PHE A 596 8.38 -32.43 -10.03
CA PHE A 596 6.99 -32.26 -10.42
C PHE A 596 6.07 -32.96 -9.43
N PHE A 597 5.19 -32.21 -8.79
CA PHE A 597 4.15 -32.72 -7.91
C PHE A 597 2.83 -32.73 -8.65
N ASP A 598 2.16 -33.88 -8.66
CA ASP A 598 0.81 -34.03 -9.19
C ASP A 598 -0.12 -34.34 -8.02
N ILE A 599 -1.00 -33.42 -7.67
CA ILE A 599 -1.92 -33.53 -6.53
C ILE A 599 -3.23 -34.15 -7.00
N GLY A 600 -3.61 -35.26 -6.38
CA GLY A 600 -4.79 -36.05 -6.73
C GLY A 600 -4.73 -36.61 -8.15
N PRO A 601 -3.66 -37.31 -8.57
CA PRO A 601 -3.51 -37.84 -9.92
C PRO A 601 -4.45 -39.02 -10.24
N ALA A 602 -5.43 -39.32 -9.37
CA ALA A 602 -6.33 -40.46 -9.43
C ALA A 602 -5.55 -41.78 -9.41
N LEU A 603 -4.70 -41.95 -8.39
CA LEU A 603 -3.82 -43.11 -8.25
C LEU A 603 -4.59 -44.44 -8.20
N ASN A 604 -5.79 -44.45 -7.62
CA ASN A 604 -6.62 -45.65 -7.41
C ASN A 604 -7.46 -46.07 -8.63
N HIS A 605 -7.33 -45.41 -9.79
CA HIS A 605 -8.09 -45.82 -10.97
C HIS A 605 -7.83 -47.31 -11.32
N PRO A 606 -8.87 -48.13 -11.52
CA PRO A 606 -8.72 -49.59 -11.64
C PRO A 606 -7.94 -50.04 -12.90
N GLU A 607 -8.06 -49.31 -14.01
CA GLU A 607 -7.38 -49.62 -15.28
C GLU A 607 -6.15 -48.73 -15.58
N TYR A 608 -6.20 -47.45 -15.17
CA TYR A 608 -5.22 -46.43 -15.55
C TYR A 608 -4.65 -45.67 -14.33
N PRO A 609 -4.08 -46.36 -13.33
CA PRO A 609 -3.62 -45.73 -12.08
C PRO A 609 -2.56 -44.65 -12.36
N GLY A 610 -2.85 -43.40 -11.99
CA GLY A 610 -1.91 -42.27 -12.15
C GLY A 610 -1.49 -41.99 -13.61
N VAL A 611 -2.35 -42.30 -14.59
CA VAL A 611 -1.99 -42.24 -16.03
C VAL A 611 -1.50 -40.87 -16.49
N THR A 612 -2.05 -39.79 -15.94
CA THR A 612 -1.65 -38.41 -16.27
C THR A 612 -0.26 -38.06 -15.75
N SER A 613 0.15 -38.59 -14.59
CA SER A 613 1.51 -38.42 -14.06
C SER A 613 2.50 -39.33 -14.78
N LEU A 614 2.07 -40.56 -15.12
CA LEU A 614 2.89 -41.48 -15.90
C LEU A 614 3.22 -40.92 -17.29
N ALA A 615 2.29 -40.21 -17.92
CA ALA A 615 2.53 -39.52 -19.19
C ALA A 615 3.64 -38.46 -19.06
N VAL A 616 3.59 -37.63 -18.01
CA VAL A 616 4.64 -36.63 -17.71
C VAL A 616 5.98 -37.33 -17.47
N ALA A 617 6.01 -38.37 -16.64
CA ALA A 617 7.23 -39.10 -16.29
C ALA A 617 7.92 -39.73 -17.51
N LYS A 618 7.13 -40.23 -18.48
CA LYS A 618 7.63 -40.79 -19.74
C LYS A 618 8.15 -39.71 -20.70
N HIS A 619 7.42 -38.61 -20.83
CA HIS A 619 7.79 -37.52 -21.76
C HIS A 619 9.04 -36.78 -21.26
N PHE A 620 9.15 -36.56 -19.95
CA PHE A 620 10.24 -35.81 -19.31
C PHE A 620 11.07 -36.72 -18.40
N SER A 621 11.92 -37.56 -19.01
CA SER A 621 12.68 -38.60 -18.30
C SER A 621 13.68 -38.08 -17.25
N GLY A 622 14.06 -36.80 -17.31
CA GLY A 622 14.96 -36.16 -16.33
C GLY A 622 14.24 -35.55 -15.12
N MET A 623 12.91 -35.51 -15.14
CA MET A 623 12.06 -34.93 -14.11
C MET A 623 11.80 -35.95 -13.00
N GLU A 624 11.89 -35.54 -11.73
CA GLU A 624 11.41 -36.35 -10.61
C GLU A 624 9.93 -36.11 -10.41
N VAL A 625 9.08 -37.11 -10.65
CA VAL A 625 7.62 -37.00 -10.63
C VAL A 625 7.07 -37.61 -9.35
N VAL A 626 6.42 -36.80 -8.53
CA VAL A 626 5.81 -37.16 -7.25
C VAL A 626 4.30 -37.15 -7.39
N LEU A 627 3.67 -38.31 -7.26
CA LEU A 627 2.23 -38.44 -7.15
C LEU A 627 1.85 -38.17 -5.71
N TRP A 628 1.23 -37.02 -5.46
CA TRP A 628 0.78 -36.58 -4.15
C TRP A 628 -0.71 -36.89 -4.01
N GLU A 629 -1.05 -37.92 -3.25
CA GLU A 629 -2.40 -38.49 -3.20
C GLU A 629 -2.88 -38.67 -1.77
N LEU A 630 -4.20 -38.54 -1.56
CA LEU A 630 -4.83 -38.71 -0.26
C LEU A 630 -4.53 -40.11 0.32
N PRO A 631 -4.26 -40.25 1.63
CA PRO A 631 -3.97 -41.55 2.23
C PRO A 631 -5.02 -42.62 1.97
N GLY A 632 -6.31 -42.25 1.99
CA GLY A 632 -7.40 -43.19 1.68
C GLY A 632 -7.37 -43.68 0.22
N GLU A 633 -6.97 -42.83 -0.73
CA GLU A 633 -6.89 -43.20 -2.15
C GLU A 633 -5.62 -44.04 -2.42
N VAL A 634 -4.53 -43.77 -1.70
CA VAL A 634 -3.33 -44.64 -1.70
C VAL A 634 -3.66 -46.04 -1.17
N ASP A 635 -4.43 -46.13 -0.08
CA ASP A 635 -4.91 -47.41 0.45
C ASP A 635 -5.75 -48.19 -0.56
N LEU A 636 -6.65 -47.51 -1.27
CA LEU A 636 -7.45 -48.10 -2.34
C LEU A 636 -6.57 -48.60 -3.50
N PHE A 637 -5.57 -47.82 -3.90
CA PHE A 637 -4.59 -48.23 -4.90
C PHE A 637 -3.84 -49.51 -4.48
N LEU A 638 -3.35 -49.56 -3.24
CA LEU A 638 -2.62 -50.72 -2.74
C LEU A 638 -3.49 -51.97 -2.68
N LYS A 639 -4.77 -51.83 -2.30
CA LYS A 639 -5.72 -52.95 -2.11
C LYS A 639 -6.39 -53.43 -3.39
N LYS A 640 -6.88 -52.51 -4.25
CA LYS A 640 -7.80 -52.83 -5.37
C LYS A 640 -7.12 -52.92 -6.73
N VAL A 641 -6.06 -52.15 -6.98
CA VAL A 641 -5.43 -52.13 -8.32
C VAL A 641 -4.64 -53.41 -8.56
N LYS A 642 -4.72 -53.95 -9.77
CA LYS A 642 -4.04 -55.20 -10.14
C LYS A 642 -2.51 -55.05 -10.05
N PRO A 643 -1.77 -56.07 -9.56
CA PRO A 643 -0.30 -56.01 -9.43
C PRO A 643 0.41 -55.57 -10.73
N GLU A 644 0.00 -56.12 -11.88
CA GLU A 644 0.58 -55.80 -13.20
C GLU A 644 0.50 -54.30 -13.55
N LEU A 645 -0.58 -53.62 -13.13
CA LEU A 645 -0.76 -52.19 -13.36
C LEU A 645 0.09 -51.34 -12.40
N LYS A 646 0.27 -51.80 -11.16
CA LYS A 646 1.21 -51.19 -10.21
C LYS A 646 2.65 -51.31 -10.73
N ASP A 647 3.03 -52.49 -11.22
CA ASP A 647 4.36 -52.75 -11.78
C ASP A 647 4.63 -51.87 -13.00
N ARG A 648 3.62 -51.63 -13.85
CA ARG A 648 3.71 -50.66 -14.96
C ARG A 648 4.02 -49.25 -14.45
N LEU A 649 3.34 -48.77 -13.40
CA LEU A 649 3.63 -47.47 -12.80
C LEU A 649 5.04 -47.45 -12.18
N TYR A 650 5.39 -48.49 -11.43
CA TYR A 650 6.68 -48.62 -10.75
C TYR A 650 7.84 -48.81 -11.72
N SER A 651 7.62 -49.32 -12.94
CA SER A 651 8.68 -49.46 -13.95
C SER A 651 9.34 -48.13 -14.33
N SER A 652 8.65 -47.00 -14.10
CA SER A 652 9.22 -45.67 -14.33
C SER A 652 10.13 -45.28 -13.15
N PRO A 653 11.47 -45.14 -13.36
CA PRO A 653 12.43 -44.97 -12.27
C PRO A 653 12.34 -43.58 -11.60
N ASN A 654 11.75 -42.61 -12.30
CA ASN A 654 11.60 -41.23 -11.87
C ASN A 654 10.28 -40.94 -11.14
N ILE A 655 9.42 -41.95 -10.93
CA ILE A 655 8.18 -41.81 -10.16
C ILE A 655 8.40 -42.00 -8.66
N ARG A 656 7.68 -41.23 -7.84
CA ARG A 656 7.52 -41.42 -6.39
C ARG A 656 6.05 -41.25 -6.02
N ILE A 657 5.63 -41.81 -4.89
CA ILE A 657 4.26 -41.68 -4.37
C ILE A 657 4.36 -41.15 -2.94
N LEU A 658 3.70 -40.02 -2.69
CA LEU A 658 3.57 -39.33 -1.41
C LEU A 658 2.11 -39.40 -0.96
N SER A 659 1.89 -40.03 0.19
CA SER A 659 0.58 -40.21 0.83
C SER A 659 0.32 -39.05 1.79
N ALA A 660 -0.46 -38.05 1.36
CA ALA A 660 -0.74 -36.83 2.13
C ALA A 660 -1.95 -36.06 1.56
N ASP A 661 -2.47 -35.09 2.31
CA ASP A 661 -3.77 -34.44 2.03
C ASP A 661 -3.78 -33.37 0.92
N GLY A 662 -2.61 -32.94 0.44
CA GLY A 662 -2.48 -31.98 -0.67
C GLY A 662 -2.56 -30.51 -0.25
N VAL A 663 -2.99 -30.20 0.98
CA VAL A 663 -3.19 -28.82 1.50
C VAL A 663 -2.61 -28.58 2.90
N GLY A 664 -2.11 -29.61 3.56
CA GLY A 664 -1.47 -29.50 4.87
C GLY A 664 -0.05 -28.91 4.79
N GLU A 665 0.59 -28.84 5.95
CA GLU A 665 1.95 -28.29 6.12
C GLU A 665 2.99 -29.06 5.27
N PHE A 666 3.42 -28.46 4.17
CA PHE A 666 4.21 -29.09 3.11
C PHE A 666 5.47 -29.75 3.65
N GLN A 667 6.28 -29.02 4.42
CA GLN A 667 7.57 -29.52 4.91
C GLN A 667 7.39 -30.72 5.87
N THR A 668 6.39 -30.67 6.75
CA THR A 668 6.07 -31.75 7.68
C THR A 668 5.67 -33.01 6.91
N LEU A 669 4.77 -32.87 5.94
CA LEU A 669 4.27 -33.99 5.14
C LEU A 669 5.36 -34.56 4.22
N TYR A 670 6.17 -33.71 3.61
CA TYR A 670 7.19 -34.08 2.63
C TYR A 670 8.38 -34.81 3.28
N THR A 671 8.78 -34.42 4.49
CA THR A 671 9.97 -34.97 5.15
C THR A 671 9.73 -36.26 5.91
N ASP A 672 8.48 -36.58 6.27
CA ASP A 672 8.15 -37.82 6.97
C ASP A 672 8.33 -39.04 6.04
N PRO A 673 9.29 -39.96 6.32
CA PRO A 673 9.51 -41.15 5.51
C PRO A 673 8.30 -42.09 5.45
N ASN A 674 7.38 -42.04 6.41
CA ASN A 674 6.19 -42.88 6.43
C ASN A 674 5.17 -42.51 5.35
N ASN A 675 5.21 -41.27 4.87
CA ASN A 675 4.33 -40.81 3.79
C ASN A 675 4.81 -41.31 2.41
N TRP A 676 6.03 -41.85 2.29
CA TRP A 676 6.59 -42.32 1.03
C TRP A 676 6.38 -43.82 0.83
N ILE A 677 5.64 -44.18 -0.22
CA ILE A 677 5.25 -45.58 -0.48
C ILE A 677 6.41 -46.40 -1.07
N LEU A 678 7.18 -45.79 -1.98
CA LEU A 678 8.30 -46.46 -2.66
C LEU A 678 9.60 -46.32 -1.86
N ARG A 679 9.70 -47.06 -0.74
CA ARG A 679 10.82 -46.96 0.23
C ARG A 679 12.20 -47.30 -0.34
N ASN A 680 12.26 -48.03 -1.45
CA ASN A 680 13.50 -48.34 -2.16
C ASN A 680 14.06 -47.16 -2.98
N ARG A 681 13.38 -46.00 -2.95
CA ARG A 681 13.76 -44.82 -3.72
C ARG A 681 13.97 -43.63 -2.78
N PRO A 682 14.98 -42.79 -3.01
CA PRO A 682 15.19 -41.60 -2.19
C PRO A 682 14.08 -40.58 -2.40
N ILE A 683 13.80 -39.81 -1.34
CA ILE A 683 12.98 -38.61 -1.37
C ILE A 683 13.68 -37.58 -2.27
N PRO A 684 12.99 -36.96 -3.25
CA PRO A 684 13.62 -35.98 -4.13
C PRO A 684 14.25 -34.81 -3.34
N ASN A 685 15.47 -34.43 -3.71
CA ASN A 685 16.09 -33.24 -3.15
C ASN A 685 15.51 -31.99 -3.82
N LEU A 686 14.93 -31.08 -3.05
CA LEU A 686 14.32 -29.83 -3.56
C LEU A 686 15.34 -28.69 -3.73
N LYS A 687 16.49 -28.73 -3.06
CA LYS A 687 17.43 -27.61 -3.01
C LYS A 687 17.96 -27.24 -4.40
N GLY A 688 17.77 -25.97 -4.78
CA GLY A 688 18.26 -25.43 -6.06
C GLY A 688 17.51 -25.92 -7.31
N LYS A 689 16.38 -26.61 -7.13
CA LYS A 689 15.55 -27.12 -8.23
C LYS A 689 14.35 -26.22 -8.50
N THR A 690 13.84 -26.30 -9.73
CA THR A 690 12.52 -25.75 -10.04
C THR A 690 11.45 -26.73 -9.58
N ILE A 691 10.41 -26.21 -8.95
CA ILE A 691 9.28 -27.01 -8.50
C ILE A 691 8.11 -26.75 -9.43
N ILE A 692 7.49 -27.80 -9.94
CA ILE A 692 6.27 -27.70 -10.72
C ILE A 692 5.18 -28.43 -9.96
N ILE A 693 4.03 -27.80 -9.75
CA ILE A 693 2.90 -28.41 -9.05
C ILE A 693 1.70 -28.37 -9.98
N ARG A 694 0.97 -29.48 -10.08
CA ARG A 694 -0.30 -29.58 -10.77
C ARG A 694 -1.39 -30.01 -9.80
N ALA A 695 -2.46 -29.24 -9.72
CA ALA A 695 -3.72 -29.59 -9.07
C ALA A 695 -4.84 -29.34 -10.08
N ALA A 696 -5.42 -30.43 -10.60
CA ALA A 696 -6.43 -30.37 -11.64
C ALA A 696 -7.56 -31.35 -11.31
N ASN A 697 -8.74 -30.80 -10.98
CA ASN A 697 -9.87 -31.57 -10.45
C ASN A 697 -9.54 -32.37 -9.18
N SER A 698 -8.71 -31.79 -8.31
CA SER A 698 -8.37 -32.28 -6.99
C SER A 698 -8.67 -31.18 -5.95
N ILE A 699 -7.67 -30.72 -5.20
CA ILE A 699 -7.83 -29.70 -4.16
C ILE A 699 -8.43 -28.40 -4.71
N ASP A 700 -8.22 -28.12 -6.00
CA ASP A 700 -8.68 -26.92 -6.69
C ASP A 700 -10.20 -26.81 -6.81
N ILE A 701 -10.93 -27.93 -6.77
CA ILE A 701 -12.40 -27.96 -6.84
C ILE A 701 -13.05 -28.52 -5.58
N TYR A 702 -12.33 -29.32 -4.79
CA TYR A 702 -12.87 -29.98 -3.60
C TYR A 702 -12.65 -29.20 -2.31
N GLU A 703 -11.52 -28.50 -2.17
CA GLU A 703 -11.21 -27.76 -0.95
C GLU A 703 -11.73 -26.31 -1.06
N PRO A 704 -12.29 -25.75 0.02
CA PRO A 704 -12.72 -24.36 0.05
C PRO A 704 -11.52 -23.40 0.04
N TYR A 705 -11.75 -22.16 -0.40
CA TYR A 705 -10.71 -21.12 -0.40
C TYR A 705 -10.05 -20.89 0.98
N THR A 706 -10.79 -21.12 2.07
CA THR A 706 -10.28 -21.01 3.44
C THR A 706 -9.16 -22.00 3.78
N LYS A 707 -9.03 -23.10 3.02
CA LYS A 707 -7.89 -24.03 3.08
C LYS A 707 -6.86 -23.79 1.98
N ILE A 708 -7.31 -23.39 0.79
CA ILE A 708 -6.43 -23.14 -0.36
C ILE A 708 -5.52 -21.92 -0.14
N LEU A 709 -6.01 -20.84 0.47
CA LEU A 709 -5.17 -19.68 0.76
C LEU A 709 -4.01 -20.03 1.71
N PRO A 710 -4.25 -20.69 2.88
CA PRO A 710 -3.17 -21.20 3.72
C PRO A 710 -2.20 -22.14 2.99
N HIS A 711 -2.67 -23.01 2.09
CA HIS A 711 -1.81 -23.87 1.28
C HIS A 711 -0.84 -23.06 0.42
N PHE A 712 -1.32 -22.06 -0.32
CA PHE A 712 -0.44 -21.19 -1.11
C PHE A 712 0.56 -20.41 -0.24
N GLN A 713 0.13 -19.93 0.93
CA GLN A 713 1.03 -19.27 1.90
C GLN A 713 2.11 -20.23 2.41
N ASN A 714 1.73 -21.46 2.72
CA ASN A 714 2.64 -22.49 3.20
C ASN A 714 3.68 -22.86 2.13
N ILE A 715 3.24 -23.20 0.92
CA ILE A 715 4.13 -23.49 -0.21
C ILE A 715 5.03 -22.28 -0.52
N GLY A 716 4.47 -21.07 -0.48
CA GLY A 716 5.21 -19.83 -0.71
C GLY A 716 6.39 -19.66 0.24
N LYS A 717 6.15 -19.91 1.53
CA LYS A 717 7.12 -19.81 2.62
C LYS A 717 8.16 -20.94 2.57
N GLU A 718 7.71 -22.20 2.53
CA GLU A 718 8.61 -23.37 2.61
C GLU A 718 9.48 -23.51 1.35
N LEU A 719 8.95 -23.11 0.18
CA LEU A 719 9.68 -23.12 -1.09
C LEU A 719 10.18 -21.72 -1.49
N LYS A 720 10.40 -20.81 -0.54
CA LYS A 720 10.87 -19.44 -0.82
C LYS A 720 12.10 -19.42 -1.72
N SER A 721 13.08 -20.31 -1.48
CA SER A 721 14.32 -20.37 -2.26
C SER A 721 14.16 -20.94 -3.68
N ASN A 722 13.06 -21.63 -3.95
CA ASN A 722 12.80 -22.30 -5.21
C ASN A 722 11.88 -21.45 -6.11
N PRO A 723 12.11 -21.42 -7.42
CA PRO A 723 11.05 -21.02 -8.34
C PRO A 723 9.98 -22.11 -8.39
N VAL A 724 8.70 -21.71 -8.32
CA VAL A 724 7.55 -22.63 -8.37
C VAL A 724 6.65 -22.24 -9.54
N LEU A 725 6.33 -23.20 -10.41
CA LEU A 725 5.27 -23.09 -11.40
C LEU A 725 4.09 -23.95 -10.94
N TYR A 726 2.92 -23.36 -10.75
CA TYR A 726 1.76 -24.04 -10.20
C TYR A 726 0.60 -23.98 -11.20
N PHE A 727 0.22 -25.13 -11.74
CA PHE A 727 -1.01 -25.32 -12.49
C PHE A 727 -2.14 -25.63 -11.51
N PHE A 728 -2.98 -24.64 -11.22
CA PHE A 728 -4.08 -24.75 -10.25
C PHE A 728 -5.41 -24.55 -10.96
N ASN A 729 -6.19 -25.62 -11.10
CA ASN A 729 -7.27 -25.68 -12.08
C ASN A 729 -6.71 -25.24 -13.46
N ARG A 730 -7.42 -24.36 -14.15
CA ARG A 730 -6.96 -23.75 -15.41
C ARG A 730 -5.88 -22.69 -15.22
N SER A 731 -5.62 -22.18 -14.01
CA SER A 731 -4.66 -21.10 -13.79
C SER A 731 -3.22 -21.58 -13.86
N ILE A 732 -2.36 -20.78 -14.47
CA ILE A 732 -0.89 -20.95 -14.45
C ILE A 732 -0.33 -19.87 -13.55
N LEU A 733 0.22 -20.29 -12.41
CA LEU A 733 0.78 -19.40 -11.39
C LEU A 733 2.30 -19.53 -11.35
N LEU A 734 2.99 -18.42 -11.11
CA LEU A 734 4.43 -18.36 -10.91
C LEU A 734 4.74 -17.79 -9.52
N LYS A 735 5.59 -18.48 -8.77
CA LYS A 735 6.29 -17.92 -7.62
C LYS A 735 7.78 -17.84 -7.96
N PRO A 736 8.35 -16.65 -8.16
CA PRO A 736 9.79 -16.52 -8.40
C PRO A 736 10.62 -17.02 -7.21
N ALA A 737 11.88 -17.37 -7.45
CA ALA A 737 12.83 -17.64 -6.39
C ALA A 737 13.06 -16.39 -5.52
N GLY A 738 13.14 -16.57 -4.21
CA GLY A 738 13.25 -15.49 -3.22
C GLY A 738 11.92 -14.86 -2.80
N SER A 739 10.84 -15.09 -3.54
CA SER A 739 9.49 -14.61 -3.24
C SER A 739 8.65 -15.66 -2.51
N GLU A 740 7.71 -15.20 -1.69
CA GLU A 740 6.64 -16.01 -1.09
C GLU A 740 5.29 -15.84 -1.83
N LYS A 741 5.20 -14.85 -2.74
CA LYS A 741 3.97 -14.50 -3.46
C LYS A 741 3.86 -15.24 -4.79
N PHE A 742 2.65 -15.72 -5.07
CA PHE A 742 2.27 -16.30 -6.36
C PHE A 742 1.65 -15.24 -7.27
N ILE A 743 1.95 -15.33 -8.56
CA ILE A 743 1.48 -14.43 -9.60
C ILE A 743 0.72 -15.24 -10.63
N LEU A 744 -0.49 -14.83 -11.01
CA LEU A 744 -1.21 -15.41 -12.13
C LEU A 744 -0.58 -14.98 -13.46
N ILE A 745 0.07 -15.89 -14.15
CA ILE A 745 0.80 -15.59 -15.39
C ILE A 745 0.09 -16.06 -16.65
N GLY A 746 -0.96 -16.87 -16.52
CA GLY A 746 -1.64 -17.44 -17.68
C GLY A 746 -2.74 -18.41 -17.31
N ASN A 747 -3.28 -19.09 -18.33
CA ASN A 747 -4.25 -20.15 -18.17
C ASN A 747 -4.06 -21.28 -19.18
N GLN A 748 -4.58 -22.45 -18.86
CA GLN A 748 -4.77 -23.59 -19.75
C GLN A 748 -6.18 -23.57 -20.34
N SER A 749 -6.34 -24.29 -21.46
CA SER A 749 -7.65 -24.45 -22.07
C SER A 749 -8.63 -25.19 -21.14
N ILE A 750 -9.91 -25.19 -21.48
CA ILE A 750 -10.93 -25.95 -20.73
C ILE A 750 -10.79 -27.49 -20.85
N ARG A 751 -9.94 -27.99 -21.76
CA ARG A 751 -9.74 -29.42 -22.02
C ARG A 751 -9.40 -30.17 -20.73
N GLY A 752 -10.15 -31.23 -20.45
CA GLY A 752 -9.93 -32.10 -19.29
C GLY A 752 -10.41 -31.57 -17.94
N PHE A 753 -10.94 -30.33 -17.88
CA PHE A 753 -11.46 -29.71 -16.65
C PHE A 753 -12.97 -29.91 -16.42
N HIS A 754 -13.67 -30.58 -17.34
CA HIS A 754 -15.04 -31.00 -17.08
C HIS A 754 -15.06 -32.13 -16.04
N HIS A 755 -15.64 -31.86 -14.86
CA HIS A 755 -15.63 -32.80 -13.74
C HIS A 755 -16.52 -34.02 -14.00
N ASN A 756 -17.74 -33.78 -14.49
CA ASN A 756 -18.78 -34.80 -14.60
C ASN A 756 -18.78 -35.57 -15.93
N PHE A 757 -17.99 -35.16 -16.93
CA PHE A 757 -17.97 -35.79 -18.26
C PHE A 757 -16.56 -35.82 -18.83
N GLN A 758 -16.26 -36.83 -19.66
CA GLN A 758 -15.02 -36.89 -20.40
C GLN A 758 -15.15 -35.99 -21.64
N SER A 759 -14.38 -34.89 -21.66
CA SER A 759 -14.29 -34.01 -22.82
C SER A 759 -12.84 -33.60 -23.01
N LEU A 760 -12.38 -33.79 -24.25
CA LEU A 760 -11.07 -33.36 -24.72
C LEU A 760 -11.16 -32.10 -25.60
N ASP A 761 -12.35 -31.52 -25.77
CA ASP A 761 -12.52 -30.32 -26.57
C ASP A 761 -11.91 -29.10 -25.86
N ARG A 762 -11.22 -28.26 -26.63
CA ARG A 762 -10.70 -26.97 -26.17
C ARG A 762 -11.73 -25.84 -26.35
N ASN A 763 -12.86 -26.08 -27.02
CA ASN A 763 -13.88 -25.09 -27.35
C ASN A 763 -13.31 -23.86 -28.07
N GLY A 764 -12.34 -24.08 -28.96
CA GLY A 764 -11.65 -23.02 -29.71
C GLY A 764 -10.58 -22.26 -28.95
N GLU A 765 -10.31 -22.59 -27.68
CA GLU A 765 -9.20 -22.02 -26.92
C GLU A 765 -7.85 -22.62 -27.37
N PRO A 766 -6.76 -21.84 -27.33
CA PRO A 766 -5.42 -22.40 -27.48
C PRO A 766 -5.10 -23.32 -26.29
N PRO A 767 -4.15 -24.27 -26.41
CA PRO A 767 -3.77 -25.18 -25.31
C PRO A 767 -3.45 -24.44 -24.01
N TYR A 768 -2.76 -23.31 -24.13
CA TYR A 768 -2.48 -22.40 -23.02
C TYR A 768 -2.28 -20.97 -23.54
N SER A 769 -2.36 -20.00 -22.64
CA SER A 769 -2.02 -18.59 -22.90
C SER A 769 -1.16 -18.05 -21.75
N ILE A 770 -0.14 -17.24 -22.09
CA ILE A 770 0.69 -16.51 -21.12
C ILE A 770 0.44 -15.02 -21.31
N LEU A 771 0.20 -14.34 -20.19
CA LEU A 771 -0.02 -12.91 -20.14
C LEU A 771 1.33 -12.20 -20.36
N PRO A 772 1.46 -11.32 -21.37
CA PRO A 772 2.74 -10.70 -21.72
C PRO A 772 3.23 -9.67 -20.69
N PHE A 773 2.39 -9.36 -19.73
CA PHE A 773 2.56 -8.30 -18.76
C PHE A 773 3.03 -8.78 -17.39
N THR A 774 2.86 -10.06 -17.11
CA THR A 774 3.09 -10.67 -15.79
C THR A 774 4.49 -11.26 -15.64
N VAL A 775 5.23 -11.28 -16.74
CA VAL A 775 6.65 -11.68 -16.82
C VAL A 775 7.46 -10.53 -17.42
N SER A 776 8.67 -10.26 -16.91
CA SER A 776 9.53 -9.16 -17.38
C SER A 776 11.00 -9.59 -17.55
N GLU A 777 11.63 -9.10 -18.62
CA GLU A 777 13.08 -9.23 -18.87
C GLU A 777 13.92 -8.40 -17.90
N GLU A 778 13.34 -7.37 -17.29
CA GLU A 778 14.09 -6.28 -16.66
C GLU A 778 14.42 -6.50 -15.18
N ILE A 779 13.95 -7.60 -14.59
CA ILE A 779 14.09 -7.91 -13.15
C ILE A 779 15.02 -9.10 -12.91
N TYR A 780 15.25 -9.90 -13.95
CA TYR A 780 16.12 -11.07 -13.90
C TYR A 780 17.18 -10.90 -15.00
N PRO A 781 18.31 -10.23 -14.68
CA PRO A 781 19.40 -9.99 -15.63
C PRO A 781 19.91 -11.26 -16.29
#